data_AF-A0A843C5Q6-F1
#
_entry.id   AF-A0A843C5Q6-F1
#
_cell.length_a   1.000
_cell.length_b   1.000
_cell.length_c   1.000
_cell.angle_alpha   90.00
_cell.angle_beta   90.00
_cell.angle_gamma   90.00
#
_symmetry.space_group_name_H-M   'P 1'
#
loop_
_entity.id
_entity.type
_entity.pdbx_description
1 polymer ?
#
loop_
_entity_poly.entity_id
_entity_poly.type
_entity_poly.pdbx_seq_one_letter_code
_entity_poly.pdbx_strand_id
1 'polypeptide(L)'
;MQKFVKENETILDVGSGTECLLGHFLPKLNITYLDPLFSTLPNIQNTLVGDIFTLELPQKKYDHIICIDTFEHIPQTLRKKFLDKLYELAEKSVIISGPCSDAGDALETDEWVNNVYNDCFNRDYSWLKEHFDNGLPKLSQILYTFQNFGMHTLVDHNGHTPWLKELLSFVVCALEFEDGKPSVMELSRYFNDYLYQFDHIPPSYRQIVIASKEKLPDSIISKEKISVTKQSNVNWNHLKKQITQSLTKIAIQEQNNGKNLHLKLENTIKDVEILQDINLKNQTSISELQKILTKVNSEISIFQKSLQNKESLIFDLQKSLQNKESDILNLQKAVEDYQKVITDIHQSFVLRMLHKYDKTIGKVIPLRPKKFTSSAKTYQDPEETHSITENVKQIQVNKKDLICFPITNWDFRFQRPQHILTKFAENGHRIFYLTVNLRQLKNLYEIKQISNNIYQVELNAPKYFDIYKDKFDNFTVEKLIESYEKLREDLNIDPILFVQFPTWEPLCKRLKEKYHHKIIFDCLDDFTEFSNVISARKNEEVNLILSSDLVLATSSHLLKKVMSKTTKYLYLPNAGEFEHFKNQAKAGSLSKYKKPIIGYFGSISDWFDTDLIEYLASNKPQFTFVMIGHTFGADIRKLQKFPNINFLGERPYSELPKYLQDFDVCLIPFKIIPLIEATHPVKIYEYFAAGKPVVATKMTELYPMMDMCYLAEHKEDFLRKLDLAVDEKDETITKRRIKFASENTWNHRFETLYNELKKNNLFDIEHHS
;
A
#
# COMPACT_ATOMS: atom_id res chain seq x y z
N MET A 1 -27.62 38.50 -4.98
CA MET A 1 -27.82 38.01 -3.60
C MET A 1 -28.21 39.12 -2.64
N GLN A 2 -27.28 39.75 -1.90
CA GLN A 2 -27.61 40.69 -0.78
C GLN A 2 -28.62 41.82 -1.11
N LYS A 3 -28.69 42.27 -2.38
CA LYS A 3 -29.63 43.31 -2.83
C LYS A 3 -31.09 42.84 -2.99
N PHE A 4 -31.36 41.54 -3.09
CA PHE A 4 -32.68 41.03 -3.51
C PHE A 4 -33.15 39.72 -2.86
N VAL A 5 -32.28 38.99 -2.15
CA VAL A 5 -32.65 37.78 -1.39
C VAL A 5 -32.80 38.15 0.09
N LYS A 6 -33.90 37.72 0.70
CA LYS A 6 -34.26 37.98 2.10
C LYS A 6 -33.70 36.88 3.00
N GLU A 7 -33.44 37.20 4.28
CA GLU A 7 -32.86 36.26 5.25
C GLU A 7 -33.75 35.02 5.51
N ASN A 8 -35.06 35.10 5.23
CA ASN A 8 -36.01 34.00 5.39
C ASN A 8 -36.24 33.15 4.11
N GLU A 9 -35.56 33.47 3.01
CA GLU A 9 -35.70 32.75 1.73
C GLU A 9 -34.69 31.58 1.64
N THR A 10 -35.13 30.50 1.01
CA THR A 10 -34.39 29.23 0.88
C THR A 10 -33.52 29.19 -0.37
N ILE A 11 -32.29 28.68 -0.22
CA ILE A 11 -31.32 28.58 -1.32
C ILE A 11 -30.90 27.12 -1.49
N LEU A 12 -30.86 26.63 -2.73
CA LEU A 12 -30.13 25.41 -3.10
C LEU A 12 -28.89 25.79 -3.91
N ASP A 13 -27.71 25.46 -3.41
CA ASP A 13 -26.42 25.65 -4.06
C ASP A 13 -25.99 24.31 -4.69
N VAL A 14 -25.91 24.26 -6.02
CA VAL A 14 -25.75 23.03 -6.82
C VAL A 14 -24.34 22.96 -7.36
N GLY A 15 -23.60 21.90 -7.00
CA GLY A 15 -22.16 21.77 -7.27
C GLY A 15 -21.31 22.69 -6.38
N SER A 16 -21.69 22.82 -5.11
CA SER A 16 -21.09 23.77 -4.17
C SER A 16 -19.62 23.49 -3.81
N GLY A 17 -19.10 22.32 -4.21
CA GLY A 17 -17.89 21.75 -3.63
C GLY A 17 -18.08 21.37 -2.16
N THR A 18 -17.01 20.85 -1.56
CA THR A 18 -16.99 20.42 -0.15
C THR A 18 -16.82 21.55 0.85
N GLU A 19 -16.38 22.71 0.35
CA GLU A 19 -15.97 23.89 1.09
C GLU A 19 -17.14 24.80 1.46
N CYS A 20 -18.32 24.60 0.85
CA CYS A 20 -19.55 25.38 1.09
C CYS A 20 -19.29 26.90 1.08
N LEU A 21 -18.53 27.39 0.10
CA LEU A 21 -17.99 28.75 0.09
C LEU A 21 -19.07 29.84 0.14
N LEU A 22 -20.25 29.60 -0.47
CA LEU A 22 -21.34 30.56 -0.48
C LEU A 22 -21.79 30.98 0.93
N GLY A 23 -21.81 30.04 1.89
CA GLY A 23 -22.14 30.32 3.29
C GLY A 23 -21.13 31.21 4.01
N HIS A 24 -19.87 31.23 3.57
CA HIS A 24 -18.86 32.13 4.12
C HIS A 24 -19.09 33.60 3.69
N PHE A 25 -19.64 33.81 2.47
CA PHE A 25 -19.99 35.14 1.96
C PHE A 25 -21.39 35.61 2.40
N LEU A 26 -22.31 34.67 2.65
CA LEU A 26 -23.72 34.94 2.97
C LEU A 26 -24.18 34.19 4.25
N PRO A 27 -23.50 34.36 5.41
CA PRO A 27 -23.67 33.51 6.61
C PRO A 27 -25.02 33.62 7.30
N LYS A 28 -25.92 34.49 6.81
CA LYS A 28 -27.26 34.69 7.35
C LYS A 28 -28.38 34.05 6.52
N LEU A 29 -28.06 33.52 5.34
CA LEU A 29 -29.07 32.96 4.43
C LEU A 29 -29.23 31.45 4.66
N ASN A 30 -30.44 30.95 4.45
CA ASN A 30 -30.75 29.53 4.60
C ASN A 30 -30.32 28.75 3.35
N ILE A 31 -29.05 28.34 3.31
CA ILE A 31 -28.46 27.60 2.19
C ILE A 31 -28.47 26.09 2.47
N THR A 32 -28.97 25.34 1.50
CA THR A 32 -28.78 23.90 1.33
C THR A 32 -27.78 23.68 0.20
N TYR A 33 -26.80 22.81 0.41
CA TYR A 33 -25.74 22.50 -0.56
C TYR A 33 -25.99 21.13 -1.17
N LEU A 34 -25.80 20.97 -2.47
CA LEU A 34 -25.99 19.71 -3.21
C LEU A 34 -24.73 19.38 -4.00
N ASP A 35 -24.05 18.31 -3.63
CA ASP A 35 -22.83 17.87 -4.29
C ASP A 35 -22.59 16.35 -4.11
N PRO A 36 -22.23 15.59 -5.16
CA PRO A 36 -21.80 14.19 -5.03
C PRO A 36 -20.59 13.99 -4.11
N LEU A 37 -19.68 14.97 -4.01
CA LEU A 37 -18.43 14.88 -3.24
C LEU A 37 -18.66 14.77 -1.73
N PHE A 38 -19.81 15.24 -1.21
CA PHE A 38 -20.19 15.08 0.20
C PHE A 38 -20.29 13.61 0.64
N SER A 39 -20.40 12.64 -0.30
CA SER A 39 -20.36 11.20 -0.01
C SER A 39 -19.08 10.75 0.71
N THR A 40 -18.00 11.53 0.62
CA THR A 40 -16.68 11.24 1.20
C THR A 40 -16.43 11.93 2.54
N LEU A 41 -17.39 12.72 3.04
CA LEU A 41 -17.24 13.57 4.23
C LEU A 41 -18.31 13.29 5.30
N PRO A 42 -18.03 13.57 6.58
CA PRO A 42 -19.04 13.47 7.63
C PRO A 42 -20.19 14.47 7.38
N ASN A 43 -21.41 14.13 7.80
CA ASN A 43 -22.61 14.96 7.64
C ASN A 43 -22.39 16.43 8.06
N ILE A 44 -22.18 17.31 7.08
CA ILE A 44 -22.22 18.76 7.26
C ILE A 44 -23.69 19.17 7.34
N GLN A 45 -24.02 20.19 8.13
CA GLN A 45 -25.41 20.66 8.21
C GLN A 45 -25.85 21.26 6.86
N ASN A 46 -27.09 20.94 6.47
CA ASN A 46 -27.71 21.35 5.22
C ASN A 46 -26.99 20.88 3.93
N THR A 47 -26.15 19.84 3.97
CA THR A 47 -25.60 19.23 2.75
C THR A 47 -26.41 18.02 2.27
N LEU A 48 -26.54 17.86 0.97
CA LEU A 48 -27.22 16.79 0.27
C LEU A 48 -26.22 16.05 -0.61
N VAL A 49 -26.06 14.75 -0.36
CA VAL A 49 -25.17 13.87 -1.11
C VAL A 49 -25.88 13.36 -2.36
N GLY A 50 -25.44 13.76 -3.55
CA GLY A 50 -25.89 13.14 -4.80
C GLY A 50 -25.94 14.07 -6.00
N ASP A 51 -26.37 13.49 -7.13
CA ASP A 51 -26.58 14.19 -8.40
C ASP A 51 -28.03 14.72 -8.48
N ILE A 52 -28.19 16.00 -8.87
CA ILE A 52 -29.47 16.68 -9.07
C ILE A 52 -30.44 15.95 -10.04
N PHE A 53 -29.91 15.10 -10.94
CA PHE A 53 -30.71 14.26 -11.83
C PHE A 53 -31.34 13.04 -11.17
N THR A 54 -30.82 12.61 -10.01
CA THR A 54 -31.14 11.32 -9.38
C THR A 54 -31.64 11.42 -7.94
N LEU A 55 -31.26 12.47 -7.22
CA LEU A 55 -31.58 12.62 -5.79
C LEU A 55 -33.02 13.10 -5.56
N GLU A 56 -33.73 12.43 -4.65
CA GLU A 56 -34.98 12.94 -4.09
C GLU A 56 -34.66 14.07 -3.08
N LEU A 57 -34.94 15.32 -3.47
CA LEU A 57 -34.66 16.49 -2.63
C LEU A 57 -35.66 16.62 -1.47
N PRO A 58 -35.23 17.08 -0.27
CA PRO A 58 -36.12 17.23 0.90
C PRO A 58 -37.25 18.22 0.68
N GLN A 59 -37.05 19.18 -0.22
CA GLN A 59 -38.03 20.19 -0.62
C GLN A 59 -38.31 20.05 -2.12
N LYS A 60 -39.60 20.19 -2.50
CA LYS A 60 -39.99 20.17 -3.93
C LYS A 60 -39.51 21.39 -4.70
N LYS A 61 -39.27 22.50 -4.01
CA LYS A 61 -38.77 23.79 -4.53
C LYS A 61 -38.01 24.55 -3.46
N TYR A 62 -37.13 25.44 -3.90
CA TYR A 62 -36.40 26.43 -3.12
C TYR A 62 -36.67 27.82 -3.71
N ASP A 63 -36.60 28.89 -2.91
CA ASP A 63 -36.81 30.26 -3.41
C ASP A 63 -35.79 30.61 -4.51
N HIS A 64 -34.52 30.26 -4.28
CA HIS A 64 -33.43 30.52 -5.21
C HIS A 64 -32.58 29.26 -5.45
N ILE A 65 -32.21 29.03 -6.70
CA ILE A 65 -31.23 28.01 -7.09
C ILE A 65 -29.95 28.70 -7.54
N ILE A 66 -28.79 28.21 -7.11
CA ILE A 66 -27.47 28.75 -7.43
C ILE A 66 -26.61 27.61 -7.98
N CYS A 67 -25.78 27.94 -8.97
CA CYS A 67 -24.90 27.04 -9.69
C CYS A 67 -23.66 27.87 -10.07
N ILE A 68 -22.53 27.63 -9.41
CA ILE A 68 -21.29 28.41 -9.61
C ILE A 68 -20.21 27.43 -10.02
N ASP A 69 -19.60 27.69 -11.18
CA ASP A 69 -18.51 26.90 -11.77
C ASP A 69 -18.83 25.38 -11.82
N THR A 70 -20.09 25.05 -12.12
CA THR A 70 -20.62 23.67 -12.19
C THR A 70 -21.17 23.32 -13.58
N PHE A 71 -21.72 24.28 -14.32
CA PHE A 71 -22.49 24.01 -15.55
C PHE A 71 -21.60 23.61 -16.75
N GLU A 72 -20.35 24.03 -16.72
CA GLU A 72 -19.29 23.65 -17.65
C GLU A 72 -18.93 22.17 -17.57
N HIS A 73 -18.94 21.60 -16.36
CA HIS A 73 -18.71 20.17 -16.10
C HIS A 73 -19.88 19.28 -16.53
N ILE A 74 -21.08 19.85 -16.75
CA ILE A 74 -22.25 19.08 -17.23
C ILE A 74 -22.08 18.76 -18.73
N PRO A 75 -22.14 17.48 -19.14
CA PRO A 75 -22.04 17.09 -20.55
C PRO A 75 -23.06 17.78 -21.44
N GLN A 76 -22.65 18.18 -22.65
CA GLN A 76 -23.48 18.98 -23.58
C GLN A 76 -24.87 18.37 -23.82
N THR A 77 -24.98 17.04 -23.88
CA THR A 77 -26.24 16.31 -24.08
C THR A 77 -27.22 16.41 -22.90
N LEU A 78 -26.71 16.67 -21.68
CA LEU A 78 -27.50 16.79 -20.45
C LEU A 78 -27.83 18.24 -20.07
N ARG A 79 -27.13 19.23 -20.64
CA ARG A 79 -27.28 20.66 -20.28
C ARG A 79 -28.71 21.17 -20.36
N LYS A 80 -29.50 20.81 -21.38
CA LYS A 80 -30.92 21.21 -21.45
C LYS A 80 -31.70 20.63 -20.26
N LYS A 81 -31.56 19.33 -19.98
CA LYS A 81 -32.22 18.64 -18.86
C LYS A 81 -31.80 19.25 -17.51
N PHE A 82 -30.55 19.70 -17.40
CA PHE A 82 -30.05 20.41 -16.21
C PHE A 82 -30.78 21.75 -16.03
N LEU A 83 -30.85 22.59 -17.07
CA LEU A 83 -31.59 23.86 -17.02
C LEU A 83 -33.10 23.67 -16.78
N ASP A 84 -33.71 22.66 -17.42
CA ASP A 84 -35.10 22.24 -17.14
C ASP A 84 -35.26 21.97 -15.63
N LYS A 85 -34.31 21.23 -15.03
CA LYS A 85 -34.35 20.86 -13.60
C LYS A 85 -34.12 22.03 -12.64
N LEU A 86 -33.20 22.94 -12.94
CA LEU A 86 -33.00 24.16 -12.13
C LEU A 86 -34.28 25.02 -12.14
N TYR A 87 -34.98 25.13 -13.28
CA TYR A 87 -36.23 25.86 -13.39
C TYR A 87 -37.39 25.21 -12.60
N GLU A 88 -37.51 23.88 -12.64
CA GLU A 88 -38.51 23.15 -11.85
C GLU A 88 -38.37 23.41 -10.34
N LEU A 89 -37.13 23.41 -9.86
CA LEU A 89 -36.79 23.56 -8.44
C LEU A 89 -36.81 25.01 -7.95
N ALA A 90 -36.53 25.98 -8.82
CA ALA A 90 -36.58 27.39 -8.46
C ALA A 90 -38.04 27.85 -8.32
N GLU A 91 -38.38 28.47 -7.18
CA GLU A 91 -39.64 29.18 -7.06
C GLU A 91 -39.54 30.60 -7.61
N LYS A 92 -38.48 31.35 -7.29
CA LYS A 92 -38.29 32.75 -7.72
C LYS A 92 -37.20 32.91 -8.78
N SER A 93 -35.97 32.44 -8.52
CA SER A 93 -34.84 32.68 -9.44
C SER A 93 -33.81 31.55 -9.52
N VAL A 94 -33.12 31.47 -10.66
CA VAL A 94 -31.90 30.69 -10.86
C VAL A 94 -30.72 31.65 -11.09
N ILE A 95 -29.57 31.36 -10.49
CA ILE A 95 -28.31 32.04 -10.78
C ILE A 95 -27.31 31.01 -11.29
N ILE A 96 -26.76 31.24 -12.48
CA ILE A 96 -25.66 30.45 -13.04
C ILE A 96 -24.46 31.37 -13.21
N SER A 97 -23.31 30.98 -12.67
CA SER A 97 -22.01 31.61 -12.91
C SER A 97 -21.06 30.56 -13.43
N GLY A 98 -20.31 30.88 -14.48
CA GLY A 98 -19.30 30.00 -15.05
C GLY A 98 -18.82 30.49 -16.43
N PRO A 99 -17.82 29.83 -17.02
CA PRO A 99 -17.28 30.16 -18.32
C PRO A 99 -18.24 29.82 -19.48
N CYS A 100 -18.37 30.74 -20.45
CA CYS A 100 -19.17 30.54 -21.67
C CYS A 100 -18.37 30.78 -22.96
N SER A 101 -18.72 30.05 -24.02
CA SER A 101 -17.99 29.98 -25.30
C SER A 101 -18.40 30.99 -26.37
N ASP A 102 -19.48 31.76 -26.21
CA ASP A 102 -20.06 32.57 -27.31
C ASP A 102 -19.11 33.64 -27.87
N ALA A 103 -18.20 34.16 -27.04
CA ALA A 103 -17.18 35.14 -27.42
C ALA A 103 -15.79 34.51 -27.70
N GLY A 104 -15.60 33.22 -27.40
CA GLY A 104 -14.29 32.54 -27.45
C GLY A 104 -13.36 32.85 -26.27
N ASP A 105 -13.47 34.03 -25.64
CA ASP A 105 -12.64 34.53 -24.53
C ASP A 105 -12.31 33.49 -23.44
N ALA A 106 -13.31 32.69 -23.04
CA ALA A 106 -13.15 31.71 -21.98
C ALA A 106 -12.36 30.47 -22.44
N LEU A 107 -12.58 30.01 -23.68
CA LEU A 107 -11.84 28.89 -24.26
C LEU A 107 -10.37 29.26 -24.50
N GLU A 108 -10.10 30.48 -25.00
CA GLU A 108 -8.72 30.98 -25.14
C GLU A 108 -8.01 31.05 -23.78
N THR A 109 -8.75 31.38 -22.71
CA THR A 109 -8.21 31.42 -21.34
C THR A 109 -7.87 30.01 -20.83
N ASP A 110 -8.74 29.02 -21.06
CA ASP A 110 -8.49 27.63 -20.68
C ASP A 110 -7.30 27.04 -21.46
N GLU A 111 -7.25 27.25 -22.78
CA GLU A 111 -6.13 26.84 -23.62
C GLU A 111 -4.81 27.50 -23.17
N TRP A 112 -4.82 28.80 -22.87
CA TRP A 112 -3.65 29.52 -22.36
C TRP A 112 -3.15 28.92 -21.03
N VAL A 113 -4.04 28.74 -20.06
CA VAL A 113 -3.70 28.22 -18.73
C VAL A 113 -3.17 26.79 -18.83
N ASN A 114 -3.80 25.93 -19.63
CA ASN A 114 -3.33 24.57 -19.85
C ASN A 114 -1.94 24.54 -20.52
N ASN A 115 -1.71 25.38 -21.54
CA ASN A 115 -0.42 25.44 -22.22
C ASN A 115 0.71 25.90 -21.29
N VAL A 116 0.50 26.96 -20.48
CA VAL A 116 1.51 27.44 -19.51
C VAL A 116 1.80 26.37 -18.45
N TYR A 117 0.77 25.65 -17.99
CA TYR A 117 0.95 24.56 -17.03
C TYR A 117 1.70 23.37 -17.67
N ASN A 118 1.39 23.01 -18.92
CA ASN A 118 2.09 21.96 -19.65
C ASN A 118 3.56 22.33 -19.90
N ASP A 119 3.86 23.58 -20.29
CA ASP A 119 5.25 24.08 -20.42
C ASP A 119 6.04 23.99 -19.10
N CYS A 120 5.37 24.13 -17.95
CA CYS A 120 6.02 24.03 -16.63
C CYS A 120 6.20 22.58 -16.14
N PHE A 121 5.26 21.68 -16.42
CA PHE A 121 5.17 20.35 -15.78
C PHE A 121 5.13 19.15 -16.75
N ASN A 122 5.18 19.39 -18.06
CA ASN A 122 5.10 18.40 -19.14
C ASN A 122 3.87 17.46 -19.02
N ARG A 123 2.73 18.02 -18.62
CA ARG A 123 1.42 17.37 -18.50
C ARG A 123 0.29 18.42 -18.56
N ASP A 124 -0.89 18.02 -19.01
CA ASP A 124 -2.07 18.89 -19.00
C ASP A 124 -2.64 19.09 -17.59
N TYR A 125 -3.33 20.20 -17.36
CA TYR A 125 -3.96 20.53 -16.08
C TYR A 125 -5.30 19.81 -15.93
N SER A 126 -5.38 18.87 -14.99
CA SER A 126 -6.46 17.89 -14.90
C SER A 126 -7.87 18.48 -14.75
N TRP A 127 -8.02 19.64 -14.13
CA TRP A 127 -9.32 20.29 -13.93
C TRP A 127 -9.95 20.83 -15.21
N LEU A 128 -9.14 21.26 -16.20
CA LEU A 128 -9.65 21.76 -17.48
C LEU A 128 -10.02 20.63 -18.45
N LYS A 129 -9.67 19.37 -18.14
CA LYS A 129 -9.99 18.22 -18.98
C LYS A 129 -11.49 18.13 -19.30
N GLU A 130 -12.34 18.34 -18.30
CA GLU A 130 -13.80 18.28 -18.50
C GLU A 130 -14.34 19.48 -19.28
N HIS A 131 -13.68 20.65 -19.24
CA HIS A 131 -14.05 21.80 -20.08
C HIS A 131 -13.81 21.48 -21.55
N PHE A 132 -12.67 20.85 -21.88
CA PHE A 132 -12.34 20.44 -23.24
C PHE A 132 -13.20 19.26 -23.71
N ASP A 133 -13.40 18.23 -22.88
CA ASP A 133 -14.20 17.04 -23.22
C ASP A 133 -15.69 17.37 -23.43
N ASN A 134 -16.29 18.23 -22.58
CA ASN A 134 -17.70 18.59 -22.68
C ASN A 134 -17.96 19.82 -23.57
N GLY A 135 -16.92 20.61 -23.86
CA GLY A 135 -16.98 21.93 -24.49
C GLY A 135 -17.67 22.98 -23.61
N LEU A 136 -17.19 24.23 -23.57
CA LEU A 136 -17.77 25.25 -22.69
C LEU A 136 -19.25 25.61 -23.03
N PRO A 137 -20.11 25.87 -22.02
CA PRO A 137 -21.50 26.31 -22.19
C PRO A 137 -21.68 27.51 -23.13
N LYS A 138 -22.90 27.72 -23.63
CA LYS A 138 -23.24 28.93 -24.40
C LYS A 138 -24.23 29.79 -23.63
N LEU A 139 -23.83 31.02 -23.31
CA LEU A 139 -24.67 32.08 -22.76
C LEU A 139 -25.94 32.25 -23.60
N SER A 140 -25.82 32.27 -24.93
CA SER A 140 -26.98 32.39 -25.82
C SER A 140 -28.01 31.28 -25.60
N GLN A 141 -27.56 30.04 -25.33
CA GLN A 141 -28.43 28.90 -25.04
C GLN A 141 -29.03 28.98 -23.63
N ILE A 142 -28.26 29.41 -22.63
CA ILE A 142 -28.77 29.62 -21.25
C ILE A 142 -29.89 30.67 -21.26
N LEU A 143 -29.66 31.82 -21.91
CA LEU A 143 -30.62 32.90 -22.02
C LEU A 143 -31.88 32.46 -22.77
N TYR A 144 -31.72 31.84 -23.94
CA TYR A 144 -32.84 31.34 -24.75
C TYR A 144 -33.71 30.34 -23.97
N THR A 145 -33.10 29.42 -23.22
CA THR A 145 -33.84 28.43 -22.40
C THR A 145 -34.65 29.11 -21.30
N PHE A 146 -34.05 29.99 -20.49
CA PHE A 146 -34.78 30.67 -19.41
C PHE A 146 -35.84 31.66 -19.92
N GLN A 147 -35.60 32.35 -21.04
CA GLN A 147 -36.60 33.21 -21.68
C GLN A 147 -37.80 32.41 -22.21
N ASN A 148 -37.57 31.21 -22.77
CA ASN A 148 -38.66 30.30 -23.17
C ASN A 148 -39.48 29.77 -21.98
N PHE A 149 -38.89 29.68 -20.78
CA PHE A 149 -39.64 29.42 -19.54
C PHE A 149 -40.38 30.66 -19.00
N GLY A 150 -40.32 31.80 -19.70
CA GLY A 150 -40.95 33.05 -19.28
C GLY A 150 -40.19 33.81 -18.19
N MET A 151 -38.93 33.47 -17.92
CA MET A 151 -38.12 34.18 -16.92
C MET A 151 -37.48 35.45 -17.49
N HIS A 152 -37.46 36.51 -16.68
CA HIS A 152 -36.64 37.69 -16.90
C HIS A 152 -35.16 37.36 -16.64
N THR A 153 -34.35 37.41 -17.69
CA THR A 153 -32.90 37.15 -17.62
C THR A 153 -32.09 38.44 -17.57
N LEU A 154 -31.05 38.44 -16.74
CA LEU A 154 -30.10 39.53 -16.57
C LEU A 154 -28.69 38.92 -16.58
N VAL A 155 -27.72 39.59 -17.19
CA VAL A 155 -26.33 39.10 -17.32
C VAL A 155 -25.36 40.14 -16.76
N ASP A 156 -24.40 39.66 -15.98
CA ASP A 156 -23.20 40.39 -15.59
C ASP A 156 -21.94 39.62 -16.00
N HIS A 157 -20.79 40.28 -15.97
CA HIS A 157 -19.50 39.71 -16.37
C HIS A 157 -18.57 39.56 -15.16
N ASN A 158 -17.64 38.61 -15.20
CA ASN A 158 -16.56 38.51 -14.23
C ASN A 158 -15.32 37.83 -14.84
N GLY A 159 -14.14 38.11 -14.30
CA GLY A 159 -12.89 37.52 -14.74
C GLY A 159 -12.40 38.12 -16.07
N HIS A 160 -12.02 39.39 -16.07
CA HIS A 160 -11.55 40.07 -17.28
C HIS A 160 -10.29 39.37 -17.83
N THR A 161 -10.42 38.74 -19.02
CA THR A 161 -9.44 37.74 -19.49
C THR A 161 -8.00 38.23 -19.66
N PRO A 162 -7.71 39.51 -20.04
CA PRO A 162 -6.33 39.96 -20.25
C PRO A 162 -5.43 39.87 -19.02
N TRP A 163 -5.98 40.00 -17.80
CA TRP A 163 -5.24 39.71 -16.57
C TRP A 163 -5.57 38.34 -15.99
N LEU A 164 -6.80 37.85 -16.15
CA LEU A 164 -7.21 36.61 -15.49
C LEU A 164 -6.42 35.42 -16.03
N LYS A 165 -6.13 35.33 -17.34
CA LYS A 165 -5.36 34.21 -17.87
C LYS A 165 -3.93 34.14 -17.32
N GLU A 166 -3.28 35.29 -17.10
CA GLU A 166 -1.96 35.35 -16.45
C GLU A 166 -2.04 35.04 -14.94
N LEU A 167 -3.02 35.61 -14.24
CA LEU A 167 -3.21 35.38 -12.81
C LEU A 167 -3.56 33.91 -12.52
N LEU A 168 -4.47 33.32 -13.29
CA LEU A 168 -4.89 31.93 -13.16
C LEU A 168 -3.74 30.97 -13.49
N SER A 169 -2.97 31.24 -14.55
CA SER A 169 -1.74 30.50 -14.86
C SER A 169 -0.76 30.50 -13.68
N PHE A 170 -0.53 31.68 -13.07
CA PHE A 170 0.30 31.77 -11.87
C PHE A 170 -0.29 30.96 -10.70
N VAL A 171 -1.59 31.07 -10.43
CA VAL A 171 -2.23 30.35 -9.32
C VAL A 171 -2.11 28.84 -9.49
N VAL A 172 -2.46 28.27 -10.65
CA VAL A 172 -2.39 26.81 -10.85
C VAL A 172 -0.95 26.30 -10.81
N CYS A 173 0.01 27.04 -11.37
CA CYS A 173 1.42 26.63 -11.33
C CYS A 173 2.04 26.80 -9.94
N ALA A 174 1.69 27.85 -9.20
CA ALA A 174 2.22 28.08 -7.86
C ALA A 174 1.74 27.02 -6.86
N LEU A 175 0.49 26.54 -6.99
CA LEU A 175 -0.08 25.55 -6.07
C LEU A 175 0.53 24.14 -6.17
N GLU A 176 1.33 23.85 -7.21
CA GLU A 176 2.15 22.62 -7.29
C GLU A 176 3.34 22.64 -6.31
N PHE A 177 3.72 23.80 -5.78
CA PHE A 177 4.86 23.97 -4.86
C PHE A 177 4.37 24.14 -3.41
N GLU A 178 5.05 23.49 -2.45
CA GLU A 178 4.66 23.50 -1.02
C GLU A 178 4.55 24.92 -0.44
N ASP A 179 5.44 25.83 -0.86
CA ASP A 179 5.46 27.25 -0.44
C ASP A 179 4.74 28.22 -1.40
N GLY A 180 4.00 27.72 -2.40
CA GLY A 180 3.29 28.58 -3.36
C GLY A 180 2.04 29.24 -2.78
N LYS A 181 1.32 28.55 -1.87
CA LYS A 181 0.03 29.00 -1.32
C LYS A 181 0.09 30.38 -0.61
N PRO A 182 1.10 30.72 0.21
CA PRO A 182 1.24 32.07 0.77
C PRO A 182 1.33 33.16 -0.30
N SER A 183 2.10 32.91 -1.38
CA SER A 183 2.25 33.85 -2.49
C SER A 183 0.92 34.07 -3.22
N VAL A 184 0.18 32.99 -3.49
CA VAL A 184 -1.19 33.06 -4.03
C VAL A 184 -2.09 33.91 -3.15
N MET A 185 -2.13 33.65 -1.83
CA MET A 185 -2.97 34.40 -0.90
C MET A 185 -2.62 35.90 -0.79
N GLU A 186 -1.34 36.27 -0.87
CA GLU A 186 -0.90 37.67 -0.89
C GLU A 186 -1.38 38.38 -2.16
N LEU A 187 -1.18 37.76 -3.32
CA LEU A 187 -1.51 38.32 -4.63
C LEU A 187 -3.03 38.39 -4.86
N SER A 188 -3.80 37.42 -4.36
CA SER A 188 -5.27 37.46 -4.37
C SER A 188 -5.83 38.60 -3.51
N ARG A 189 -5.22 38.95 -2.36
CA ARG A 189 -5.63 40.12 -1.58
C ARG A 189 -5.41 41.42 -2.37
N TYR A 190 -4.22 41.59 -2.94
CA TYR A 190 -3.92 42.76 -3.77
C TYR A 190 -4.89 42.87 -4.95
N PHE A 191 -5.22 41.76 -5.61
CA PHE A 191 -6.21 41.75 -6.68
C PHE A 191 -7.60 42.22 -6.19
N ASN A 192 -8.06 41.69 -5.05
CA ASN A 192 -9.36 42.06 -4.48
C ASN A 192 -9.41 43.54 -4.06
N ASP A 193 -8.35 44.07 -3.46
CA ASP A 193 -8.28 45.45 -2.97
C ASP A 193 -8.16 46.48 -4.12
N TYR A 194 -7.48 46.15 -5.22
CA TYR A 194 -7.06 47.14 -6.24
C TYR A 194 -7.52 46.88 -7.67
N LEU A 195 -8.00 45.67 -8.00
CA LEU A 195 -8.34 45.26 -9.37
C LEU A 195 -9.75 44.69 -9.54
N TYR A 196 -10.30 44.00 -8.54
CA TYR A 196 -11.61 43.33 -8.62
C TYR A 196 -12.77 44.24 -9.08
N GLN A 197 -12.77 45.53 -8.68
CA GLN A 197 -13.77 46.51 -9.14
C GLN A 197 -13.80 46.73 -10.66
N PHE A 198 -12.71 46.39 -11.38
CA PHE A 198 -12.58 46.49 -12.84
C PHE A 198 -12.76 45.13 -13.53
N ASP A 199 -12.96 44.03 -12.79
CA ASP A 199 -13.01 42.65 -13.29
C ASP A 199 -14.35 42.27 -13.93
N HIS A 200 -15.34 43.18 -13.84
CA HIS A 200 -16.70 42.99 -14.32
C HIS A 200 -16.94 43.53 -15.74
N ILE A 201 -15.96 43.38 -16.64
CA ILE A 201 -16.05 43.85 -18.04
C ILE A 201 -15.62 42.78 -19.06
N PRO A 202 -16.20 42.78 -20.28
CA PRO A 202 -15.70 42.00 -21.41
C PRO A 202 -14.33 42.50 -21.93
N PRO A 203 -13.54 41.65 -22.61
CA PRO A 203 -13.67 40.18 -22.67
C PRO A 203 -13.58 39.55 -21.27
N SER A 204 -14.42 38.56 -21.01
CA SER A 204 -14.66 38.03 -19.66
C SER A 204 -14.73 36.50 -19.66
N TYR A 205 -14.01 35.88 -18.73
CA TYR A 205 -14.00 34.44 -18.55
C TYR A 205 -15.36 33.93 -18.09
N ARG A 206 -15.93 34.48 -17.00
CA ARG A 206 -17.24 34.09 -16.46
C ARG A 206 -18.36 35.02 -16.90
N GLN A 207 -19.54 34.44 -17.04
CA GLN A 207 -20.80 35.15 -17.22
C GLN A 207 -21.74 34.76 -16.08
N ILE A 208 -22.30 35.77 -15.41
CA ILE A 208 -23.23 35.60 -14.29
C ILE A 208 -24.64 35.85 -14.80
N VAL A 209 -25.41 34.79 -15.02
CA VAL A 209 -26.79 34.84 -15.48
C VAL A 209 -27.72 34.76 -14.27
N ILE A 210 -28.55 35.79 -14.09
CA ILE A 210 -29.64 35.81 -13.12
C ILE A 210 -30.96 35.70 -13.89
N ALA A 211 -31.66 34.57 -13.77
CA ALA A 211 -32.98 34.34 -14.34
C ALA A 211 -34.04 34.37 -13.23
N SER A 212 -35.09 35.17 -13.38
CA SER A 212 -36.13 35.36 -12.36
C SER A 212 -37.53 35.29 -12.95
N LYS A 213 -38.48 34.65 -12.27
CA LYS A 213 -39.89 34.64 -12.69
C LYS A 213 -40.58 35.99 -12.49
N GLU A 214 -40.10 36.78 -11.52
CA GLU A 214 -40.52 38.16 -11.31
C GLU A 214 -39.54 39.15 -11.95
N LYS A 215 -40.01 40.34 -12.32
CA LYS A 215 -39.15 41.38 -12.89
C LYS A 215 -38.13 41.86 -11.85
N LEU A 216 -36.85 41.65 -12.13
CA LEU A 216 -35.73 42.09 -11.30
C LEU A 216 -35.65 43.64 -11.25
N PRO A 217 -35.35 44.24 -10.08
CA PRO A 217 -35.03 45.66 -9.96
C PRO A 217 -33.82 46.10 -10.83
N ASP A 218 -33.97 47.22 -11.53
CA ASP A 218 -32.91 47.83 -12.37
C ASP A 218 -31.64 48.25 -11.58
N SER A 219 -31.65 48.13 -10.25
CA SER A 219 -30.56 48.44 -9.32
C SER A 219 -29.67 47.24 -8.96
N ILE A 220 -29.99 46.03 -9.43
CA ILE A 220 -29.22 44.82 -9.13
C ILE A 220 -27.82 44.87 -9.74
N ILE A 221 -27.69 45.19 -11.04
CA ILE A 221 -26.39 45.50 -11.66
C ILE A 221 -25.92 46.88 -11.16
N SER A 222 -24.66 46.99 -10.77
CA SER A 222 -24.00 48.29 -10.60
C SER A 222 -23.85 48.99 -11.95
N LYS A 223 -24.62 50.07 -12.16
CA LYS A 223 -24.57 50.86 -13.42
C LYS A 223 -23.23 51.58 -13.64
N GLU A 224 -22.39 51.69 -12.62
CA GLU A 224 -21.00 52.12 -12.75
C GLU A 224 -20.16 51.00 -13.36
N LYS A 225 -20.24 50.86 -14.69
CA LYS A 225 -19.22 50.13 -15.47
C LYS A 225 -17.94 50.97 -15.45
N ILE A 226 -17.14 50.81 -14.39
CA ILE A 226 -15.83 51.45 -14.27
C ILE A 226 -14.95 50.84 -15.37
N SER A 227 -14.64 51.63 -16.40
CA SER A 227 -13.77 51.18 -17.48
C SER A 227 -12.36 50.92 -16.95
N VAL A 228 -11.61 50.02 -17.59
CA VAL A 228 -10.18 49.87 -17.35
C VAL A 228 -9.50 51.22 -17.63
N THR A 229 -8.97 51.82 -16.58
CA THR A 229 -8.35 53.14 -16.63
C THR A 229 -6.83 53.03 -16.71
N LYS A 230 -6.16 54.18 -16.86
CA LYS A 230 -4.71 54.25 -16.65
C LYS A 230 -4.29 53.74 -15.26
N GLN A 231 -5.14 53.88 -14.23
CA GLN A 231 -4.82 53.44 -12.87
C GLN A 231 -4.91 51.92 -12.71
N SER A 232 -5.94 51.25 -13.26
CA SER A 232 -6.02 49.78 -13.18
C SER A 232 -4.88 49.13 -13.95
N ASN A 233 -4.47 49.69 -15.09
CA ASN A 233 -3.26 49.25 -15.80
C ASN A 233 -1.97 49.44 -14.98
N VAL A 234 -1.84 50.49 -14.17
CA VAL A 234 -0.70 50.66 -13.25
C VAL A 234 -0.74 49.61 -12.14
N ASN A 235 -1.91 49.38 -11.53
CA ASN A 235 -2.10 48.36 -10.49
C ASN A 235 -1.81 46.94 -11.03
N TRP A 236 -2.25 46.63 -12.26
CA TRP A 236 -1.99 45.35 -12.91
C TRP A 236 -0.50 45.12 -13.19
N ASN A 237 0.19 46.13 -13.76
CA ASN A 237 1.64 46.04 -13.97
C ASN A 237 2.42 45.87 -12.65
N HIS A 238 1.93 46.44 -11.55
CA HIS A 238 2.49 46.21 -10.22
C HIS A 238 2.28 44.75 -9.77
N LEU A 239 1.06 44.22 -9.88
CA LEU A 239 0.75 42.84 -9.52
C LEU A 239 1.55 41.83 -10.37
N LYS A 240 1.66 42.06 -11.68
CA LYS A 240 2.45 41.24 -12.60
C LYS A 240 3.93 41.19 -12.21
N LYS A 241 4.50 42.31 -11.75
CA LYS A 241 5.87 42.34 -11.21
C LYS A 241 6.00 41.50 -9.92
N GLN A 242 5.01 41.56 -9.02
CA GLN A 242 4.99 40.72 -7.83
C GLN A 242 4.87 39.23 -8.17
N ILE A 243 4.01 38.84 -9.12
CA ILE A 243 3.89 37.48 -9.66
C ILE A 243 5.27 36.97 -10.14
N THR A 244 5.96 37.73 -10.99
CA THR A 244 7.29 37.36 -11.48
C THR A 244 8.30 37.20 -10.34
N GLN A 245 8.28 38.09 -9.35
CA GLN A 245 9.15 38.00 -8.17
C GLN A 245 8.85 36.77 -7.31
N SER A 246 7.58 36.41 -7.12
CA SER A 246 7.16 35.24 -6.37
C SER A 246 7.56 33.93 -7.07
N LEU A 247 7.33 33.82 -8.38
CA LEU A 247 7.83 32.69 -9.17
C LEU A 247 9.36 32.57 -9.10
N THR A 248 10.08 33.70 -9.18
CA THR A 248 11.55 33.72 -9.05
C THR A 248 12.01 33.24 -7.67
N LYS A 249 11.32 33.65 -6.58
CA LYS A 249 11.61 33.17 -5.22
C LYS A 249 11.38 31.66 -5.10
N ILE A 250 10.23 31.16 -5.56
CA ILE A 250 9.88 29.73 -5.55
C ILE A 250 10.93 28.92 -6.32
N ALA A 251 11.28 29.34 -7.55
CA ALA A 251 12.28 28.66 -8.37
C ALA A 251 13.69 28.68 -7.75
N ILE A 252 14.11 29.79 -7.13
CA ILE A 252 15.39 29.87 -6.39
C ILE A 252 15.37 28.95 -5.16
N GLN A 253 14.25 28.91 -4.43
CA GLN A 253 14.11 28.07 -3.25
C GLN A 253 14.15 26.59 -3.62
N GLU A 254 13.47 26.18 -4.69
CA GLU A 254 13.55 24.81 -5.22
C GLU A 254 14.93 24.47 -5.77
N GLN A 255 15.61 25.40 -6.46
CA GLN A 255 17.00 25.18 -6.87
C GLN A 255 17.94 25.02 -5.65
N ASN A 256 17.70 25.75 -4.57
CA ASN A 256 18.47 25.65 -3.33
C ASN A 256 18.12 24.36 -2.55
N ASN A 257 16.86 23.92 -2.56
CA ASN A 257 16.43 22.63 -2.03
C ASN A 257 17.14 21.49 -2.80
N GLY A 258 17.13 21.54 -4.14
CA GLY A 258 17.86 20.61 -5.00
C GLY A 258 19.38 20.62 -4.75
N LYS A 259 20.00 21.79 -4.61
CA LYS A 259 21.43 21.92 -4.24
C LYS A 259 21.72 21.37 -2.84
N ASN A 260 20.87 21.62 -1.85
CA ASN A 260 21.00 21.05 -0.51
C ASN A 260 20.81 19.52 -0.51
N LEU A 261 19.92 19.00 -1.35
CA LEU A 261 19.73 17.56 -1.54
C LEU A 261 20.95 16.93 -2.22
N HIS A 262 21.53 17.61 -3.20
CA HIS A 262 22.79 17.22 -3.86
C HIS A 262 23.98 17.25 -2.89
N LEU A 263 24.11 18.30 -2.07
CA LEU A 263 25.17 18.39 -1.04
C LEU A 263 25.01 17.31 0.05
N LYS A 264 23.76 16.99 0.44
CA LYS A 264 23.47 15.83 1.30
C LYS A 264 23.84 14.52 0.63
N LEU A 265 23.58 14.37 -0.68
CA LEU A 265 23.96 13.20 -1.45
C LEU A 265 25.50 13.06 -1.53
N GLU A 266 26.24 14.13 -1.83
CA GLU A 266 27.71 14.13 -1.83
C GLU A 266 28.31 13.79 -0.46
N ASN A 267 27.75 14.35 0.63
CA ASN A 267 28.19 13.99 1.99
C ASN A 267 27.87 12.52 2.31
N THR A 268 26.70 12.03 1.89
CA THR A 268 26.34 10.60 2.04
C THR A 268 27.27 9.70 1.21
N ILE A 269 27.72 10.13 0.03
CA ILE A 269 28.71 9.42 -0.79
C ILE A 269 30.06 9.38 -0.07
N LYS A 270 30.53 10.49 0.50
CA LYS A 270 31.76 10.52 1.32
C LYS A 270 31.67 9.64 2.56
N ASP A 271 30.53 9.63 3.24
CA ASP A 271 30.29 8.72 4.37
C ASP A 271 30.36 7.25 3.91
N VAL A 272 29.84 6.93 2.71
CA VAL A 272 29.96 5.60 2.10
C VAL A 272 31.41 5.27 1.71
N GLU A 273 32.20 6.22 1.19
CA GLU A 273 33.62 6.04 0.90
C GLU A 273 34.43 5.77 2.18
N ILE A 274 34.19 6.53 3.26
CA ILE A 274 34.80 6.30 4.58
C ILE A 274 34.42 4.91 5.11
N LEU A 275 33.16 4.50 4.95
CA LEU A 275 32.71 3.15 5.31
C LEU A 275 33.34 2.05 4.44
N GLN A 276 33.65 2.32 3.17
CA GLN A 276 34.40 1.40 2.30
C GLN A 276 35.87 1.25 2.74
N ASP A 277 36.53 2.34 3.12
CA ASP A 277 37.89 2.32 3.68
C ASP A 277 37.96 1.58 5.03
N ILE A 278 36.95 1.76 5.89
CA ILE A 278 36.78 0.98 7.12
C ILE A 278 36.54 -0.49 6.78
N ASN A 279 35.75 -0.79 5.75
CA ASN A 279 35.50 -2.16 5.30
C ASN A 279 36.76 -2.83 4.74
N LEU A 280 37.61 -2.12 4.00
CA LEU A 280 38.92 -2.61 3.51
C LEU A 280 39.89 -2.93 4.67
N LYS A 281 39.95 -2.08 5.69
CA LYS A 281 40.69 -2.36 6.93
C LYS A 281 40.14 -3.59 7.65
N ASN A 282 38.81 -3.71 7.74
CA ASN A 282 38.16 -4.89 8.32
C ASN A 282 38.37 -6.16 7.50
N GLN A 283 38.40 -6.11 6.17
CA GLN A 283 38.74 -7.24 5.29
C GLN A 283 40.19 -7.70 5.51
N THR A 284 41.11 -6.77 5.76
CA THR A 284 42.50 -7.09 6.11
C THR A 284 42.56 -7.85 7.44
N SER A 285 41.86 -7.36 8.47
CA SER A 285 41.72 -8.05 9.77
C SER A 285 41.02 -9.41 9.64
N ILE A 286 40.01 -9.53 8.76
CA ILE A 286 39.34 -10.80 8.45
C ILE A 286 40.30 -11.77 7.76
N SER A 287 41.18 -11.30 6.86
CA SER A 287 42.20 -12.14 6.23
C SER A 287 43.22 -12.68 7.26
N GLU A 288 43.61 -11.88 8.24
CA GLU A 288 44.45 -12.33 9.35
C GLU A 288 43.72 -13.35 10.25
N LEU A 289 42.45 -13.09 10.58
CA LEU A 289 41.61 -14.05 11.32
C LEU A 289 41.37 -15.34 10.52
N GLN A 290 41.27 -15.28 9.19
CA GLN A 290 41.17 -16.44 8.31
C GLN A 290 42.48 -17.24 8.26
N LYS A 291 43.64 -16.59 8.28
CA LYS A 291 44.95 -17.27 8.42
C LYS A 291 45.06 -17.97 9.78
N ILE A 292 44.62 -17.32 10.86
CA ILE A 292 44.55 -17.92 12.19
C ILE A 292 43.57 -19.10 12.20
N LEU A 293 42.38 -18.95 11.63
CA LEU A 293 41.38 -20.02 11.51
C LEU A 293 41.91 -21.21 10.70
N THR A 294 42.64 -20.95 9.60
CA THR A 294 43.27 -21.99 8.79
C THR A 294 44.34 -22.75 9.58
N LYS A 295 45.13 -22.04 10.40
CA LYS A 295 46.10 -22.67 11.31
C LYS A 295 45.40 -23.52 12.39
N VAL A 296 44.35 -23.01 13.02
CA VAL A 296 43.56 -23.76 14.00
C VAL A 296 42.90 -24.99 13.36
N ASN A 297 42.41 -24.87 12.12
CA ASN A 297 41.86 -25.99 11.37
C ASN A 297 42.92 -27.04 11.00
N SER A 298 44.16 -26.64 10.71
CA SER A 298 45.25 -27.60 10.47
C SER A 298 45.68 -28.31 11.76
N GLU A 299 45.71 -27.61 12.90
CA GLU A 299 45.90 -28.20 14.23
C GLU A 299 44.75 -29.17 14.56
N ILE A 300 43.50 -28.81 14.31
CA ILE A 300 42.32 -29.70 14.43
C ILE A 300 42.47 -30.93 13.52
N SER A 301 42.94 -30.77 12.28
CA SER A 301 43.17 -31.89 11.34
C SER A 301 44.26 -32.84 11.84
N ILE A 302 45.34 -32.30 12.44
CA ILE A 302 46.37 -33.12 13.11
C ILE A 302 45.79 -33.86 14.31
N PHE A 303 44.95 -33.22 15.12
CA PHE A 303 44.24 -33.88 16.22
C PHE A 303 43.22 -34.93 15.73
N GLN A 304 42.51 -34.68 14.64
CA GLN A 304 41.62 -35.65 13.99
C GLN A 304 42.40 -36.85 13.44
N LYS A 305 43.57 -36.64 12.84
CA LYS A 305 44.43 -37.73 12.38
C LYS A 305 45.04 -38.52 13.55
N SER A 306 45.35 -37.85 14.66
CA SER A 306 45.75 -38.50 15.92
C SER A 306 44.59 -39.27 16.56
N LEU A 307 43.36 -38.75 16.47
CA LEU A 307 42.14 -39.41 16.91
C LEU A 307 41.88 -40.64 16.03
N GLN A 308 41.96 -40.53 14.71
CA GLN A 308 41.80 -41.61 13.75
C GLN A 308 42.88 -42.70 13.93
N ASN A 309 44.13 -42.33 14.22
CA ASN A 309 45.18 -43.28 14.58
C ASN A 309 44.88 -43.96 15.92
N LYS A 310 44.32 -43.25 16.91
CA LYS A 310 43.86 -43.83 18.17
C LYS A 310 42.61 -44.69 17.98
N GLU A 311 41.72 -44.34 17.06
CA GLU A 311 40.55 -45.13 16.66
C GLU A 311 40.96 -46.37 15.90
N SER A 312 41.99 -46.32 15.05
CA SER A 312 42.60 -47.51 14.45
C SER A 312 43.28 -48.37 15.51
N LEU A 313 44.06 -47.78 16.43
CA LEU A 313 44.66 -48.53 17.54
C LEU A 313 43.58 -49.10 18.47
N ILE A 314 42.46 -48.40 18.66
CA ILE A 314 41.31 -48.90 19.40
C ILE A 314 40.56 -49.95 18.58
N PHE A 315 40.49 -49.86 17.26
CA PHE A 315 39.89 -50.87 16.38
C PHE A 315 40.76 -52.12 16.33
N ASP A 316 42.09 -51.98 16.36
CA ASP A 316 43.05 -53.08 16.47
C ASP A 316 43.09 -53.64 17.88
N LEU A 317 42.92 -52.82 18.92
CA LEU A 317 42.68 -53.28 20.29
C LEU A 317 41.29 -53.86 20.45
N GLN A 318 40.29 -53.46 19.66
CA GLN A 318 38.94 -54.02 19.65
C GLN A 318 38.89 -55.28 18.83
N LYS A 319 39.68 -55.40 17.76
CA LYS A 319 39.86 -56.61 16.95
C LYS A 319 40.79 -57.59 17.64
N SER A 320 41.75 -57.10 18.41
CA SER A 320 42.51 -57.89 19.38
C SER A 320 41.65 -58.21 20.59
N LEU A 321 40.73 -57.34 21.04
CA LEU A 321 39.73 -57.65 22.05
C LEU A 321 38.63 -58.55 21.48
N GLN A 322 38.34 -58.56 20.19
CA GLN A 322 37.30 -59.36 19.50
C GLN A 322 37.89 -60.67 19.01
N ASN A 323 39.19 -60.73 18.74
CA ASN A 323 39.98 -61.96 18.63
C ASN A 323 40.30 -62.50 20.01
N LYS A 324 40.51 -61.67 21.03
CA LYS A 324 40.59 -62.11 22.42
C LYS A 324 39.23 -62.43 22.99
N GLU A 325 38.13 -61.87 22.52
CA GLU A 325 36.73 -62.23 22.80
C GLU A 325 36.27 -63.29 21.79
N SER A 326 37.04 -63.66 20.78
CA SER A 326 36.80 -64.85 19.94
C SER A 326 37.67 -65.99 20.43
N ASP A 327 38.83 -65.72 21.03
CA ASP A 327 39.63 -66.66 21.82
C ASP A 327 38.97 -66.83 23.19
N ILE A 328 38.42 -65.77 23.80
CA ILE A 328 37.61 -65.79 25.02
C ILE A 328 36.17 -66.14 24.68
N LEU A 329 35.63 -66.06 23.45
CA LEU A 329 34.38 -66.77 23.09
C LEU A 329 34.68 -68.19 22.65
N ASN A 330 35.86 -68.55 22.15
CA ASN A 330 36.26 -69.95 21.93
C ASN A 330 36.80 -70.59 23.21
N LEU A 331 37.18 -69.81 24.22
CA LEU A 331 37.48 -70.22 25.60
C LEU A 331 36.34 -69.86 26.55
N GLN A 332 35.29 -69.14 26.15
CA GLN A 332 33.92 -69.07 26.71
C GLN A 332 32.98 -69.76 25.72
N LYS A 333 33.48 -70.74 24.97
CA LYS A 333 32.71 -71.78 24.27
C LYS A 333 33.47 -73.09 24.33
N ALA A 334 34.78 -73.09 24.53
CA ALA A 334 35.43 -74.13 25.31
C ALA A 334 35.30 -73.88 26.83
N VAL A 335 34.86 -72.70 27.30
CA VAL A 335 34.29 -72.47 28.65
C VAL A 335 32.94 -71.72 28.56
N GLU A 336 32.14 -71.97 27.52
CA GLU A 336 30.65 -72.07 27.56
C GLU A 336 30.14 -73.35 26.94
N ASP A 337 31.02 -74.20 26.41
CA ASP A 337 30.91 -75.66 26.38
C ASP A 337 31.85 -76.35 27.42
N TYR A 338 32.59 -75.58 28.25
CA TYR A 338 32.97 -75.97 29.65
C TYR A 338 32.48 -75.02 30.74
N GLN A 339 31.90 -73.86 30.41
CA GLN A 339 30.72 -73.57 31.21
C GLN A 339 29.80 -74.76 30.90
N LYS A 340 29.28 -75.08 29.68
CA LYS A 340 28.27 -76.17 29.34
C LYS A 340 28.49 -77.64 29.71
N VAL A 341 29.22 -77.91 30.79
CA VAL A 341 29.19 -79.14 31.60
C VAL A 341 28.94 -78.91 33.12
N ILE A 342 29.07 -77.69 33.70
CA ILE A 342 29.12 -77.48 35.19
C ILE A 342 27.86 -76.89 35.95
N THR A 343 27.10 -75.86 35.49
CA THR A 343 25.84 -75.30 36.10
C THR A 343 24.86 -74.55 35.11
N ASP A 344 24.41 -75.23 34.04
CA ASP A 344 23.69 -75.00 32.72
C ASP A 344 24.25 -74.29 31.44
N ILE A 345 25.17 -73.37 31.43
CA ILE A 345 26.12 -73.09 32.46
C ILE A 345 26.68 -71.71 32.14
N HIS A 346 26.73 -70.94 33.21
CA HIS A 346 26.64 -69.50 33.22
C HIS A 346 27.95 -68.80 32.82
N GLN A 347 27.91 -67.66 32.11
CA GLN A 347 26.78 -66.73 32.09
C GLN A 347 26.79 -65.77 30.89
N SER A 348 25.66 -65.75 30.17
CA SER A 348 25.08 -64.53 29.58
C SER A 348 25.93 -63.92 28.44
N PHE A 349 25.72 -62.63 28.23
CA PHE A 349 26.83 -61.68 28.20
C PHE A 349 27.54 -61.36 26.88
N VAL A 350 27.69 -62.24 25.89
CA VAL A 350 28.20 -61.78 24.56
C VAL A 350 27.11 -61.09 23.71
N LEU A 351 25.85 -61.13 24.19
CA LEU A 351 24.83 -60.11 23.93
C LEU A 351 25.24 -58.69 24.41
N ARG A 352 26.48 -58.49 24.90
CA ARG A 352 27.02 -57.21 25.36
C ARG A 352 28.45 -56.86 24.89
N MET A 353 29.04 -57.62 23.98
CA MET A 353 30.21 -57.24 23.18
C MET A 353 30.04 -57.80 21.75
N LEU A 354 29.01 -57.39 21.01
CA LEU A 354 29.16 -56.37 19.96
C LEU A 354 27.93 -55.44 19.84
N HIS A 355 27.28 -55.15 20.97
CA HIS A 355 26.74 -53.80 21.18
C HIS A 355 27.70 -52.92 22.02
N LYS A 356 29.00 -53.19 21.83
CA LYS A 356 30.10 -52.35 22.27
C LYS A 356 31.27 -52.52 21.30
N TYR A 357 31.04 -52.16 20.06
CA TYR A 357 31.67 -50.98 19.45
C TYR A 357 31.57 -51.13 17.91
N ASP A 358 30.78 -50.39 17.11
CA ASP A 358 30.31 -49.00 17.25
C ASP A 358 31.09 -48.24 18.31
N LYS A 359 32.39 -48.04 18.06
CA LYS A 359 33.01 -46.83 18.59
C LYS A 359 32.37 -45.72 17.80
N THR A 360 31.24 -45.24 18.33
CA THR A 360 31.18 -44.19 19.37
C THR A 360 32.18 -43.12 18.94
N ILE A 361 31.79 -41.91 18.61
CA ILE A 361 30.91 -41.04 19.39
C ILE A 361 30.21 -40.14 18.36
N GLY A 362 28.88 -40.11 18.32
CA GLY A 362 28.11 -39.15 19.11
C GLY A 362 27.56 -38.07 18.17
N LYS A 363 26.31 -37.61 18.32
CA LYS A 363 25.85 -36.76 19.42
C LYS A 363 26.81 -35.57 19.67
N VAL A 364 26.39 -34.30 19.62
CA VAL A 364 25.08 -33.68 19.31
C VAL A 364 25.31 -32.15 19.20
N ILE A 365 24.50 -31.43 18.38
CA ILE A 365 23.98 -30.04 18.50
C ILE A 365 24.72 -29.12 19.52
N PRO A 366 25.24 -27.89 19.18
CA PRO A 366 24.33 -26.74 18.96
C PRO A 366 24.76 -25.48 18.14
N LEU A 367 23.74 -24.87 17.51
CA LEU A 367 23.37 -23.43 17.49
C LEU A 367 24.37 -22.30 17.08
N ARG A 368 24.12 -21.77 15.87
CA ARG A 368 23.92 -20.33 15.48
C ARG A 368 23.91 -19.27 16.61
N PRO A 369 24.39 -18.01 16.38
CA PRO A 369 23.47 -16.98 15.81
C PRO A 369 24.04 -15.76 15.00
N LYS A 370 23.29 -15.39 13.94
CA LYS A 370 22.98 -14.00 13.44
C LYS A 370 24.14 -13.17 12.81
N LYS A 371 23.93 -12.22 11.87
CA LYS A 371 22.71 -11.60 11.26
C LYS A 371 23.07 -10.94 9.89
N PHE A 372 22.13 -10.93 8.92
CA PHE A 372 21.71 -9.85 7.97
C PHE A 372 22.62 -8.61 7.76
N THR A 373 22.79 -7.97 6.58
CA THR A 373 21.99 -7.85 5.32
C THR A 373 22.88 -7.47 4.13
N SER A 374 22.66 -8.02 2.92
CA SER A 374 23.06 -7.39 1.64
C SER A 374 22.40 -8.06 0.42
N SER A 375 21.26 -7.54 -0.03
CA SER A 375 20.59 -7.95 -1.28
C SER A 375 20.12 -6.70 -2.04
N ALA A 376 20.87 -6.34 -3.09
CA ALA A 376 20.50 -5.34 -4.11
C ALA A 376 21.58 -5.17 -5.20
N LYS A 377 22.86 -5.49 -4.92
CA LYS A 377 23.98 -5.34 -5.88
C LYS A 377 25.01 -6.46 -5.76
N THR A 378 24.71 -7.60 -6.38
CA THR A 378 25.71 -8.62 -6.73
C THR A 378 25.28 -9.28 -8.03
N TYR A 379 26.08 -9.11 -9.09
CA TYR A 379 26.07 -10.06 -10.19
C TYR A 379 26.60 -11.38 -9.63
N GLN A 380 25.83 -12.47 -9.74
CA GLN A 380 26.33 -13.78 -9.33
C GLN A 380 27.34 -14.31 -10.35
N ASP A 381 28.32 -15.05 -9.85
CA ASP A 381 29.28 -15.74 -10.68
C ASP A 381 28.57 -16.91 -11.41
N PRO A 382 28.82 -17.13 -12.72
CA PRO A 382 28.36 -18.34 -13.41
C PRO A 382 28.67 -19.65 -12.66
N GLU A 383 29.78 -19.75 -11.93
CA GLU A 383 30.12 -20.93 -11.12
C GLU A 383 29.16 -21.13 -9.93
N GLU A 384 28.73 -20.05 -9.27
CA GLU A 384 27.78 -20.11 -8.14
C GLU A 384 26.39 -20.53 -8.64
N THR A 385 25.96 -20.00 -9.79
CA THR A 385 24.70 -20.39 -10.46
C THR A 385 24.71 -21.89 -10.79
N HIS A 386 25.81 -22.39 -11.39
CA HIS A 386 25.94 -23.79 -11.75
C HIS A 386 25.92 -24.71 -10.51
N SER A 387 26.63 -24.35 -9.44
CA SER A 387 26.63 -25.09 -8.17
C SER A 387 25.24 -25.19 -7.53
N ILE A 388 24.47 -24.09 -7.53
CA ILE A 388 23.08 -24.10 -7.02
C ILE A 388 22.20 -25.01 -7.89
N THR A 389 22.30 -24.92 -9.21
CA THR A 389 21.55 -25.76 -10.15
C THR A 389 21.84 -27.25 -9.94
N GLU A 390 23.10 -27.65 -9.79
CA GLU A 390 23.46 -29.06 -9.50
C GLU A 390 22.97 -29.54 -8.12
N ASN A 391 23.04 -28.69 -7.09
CA ASN A 391 22.50 -29.03 -5.77
C ASN A 391 20.96 -29.23 -5.81
N VAL A 392 20.23 -28.41 -6.59
CA VAL A 392 18.77 -28.52 -6.73
C VAL A 392 18.34 -29.75 -7.54
N LYS A 393 19.11 -30.13 -8.57
CA LYS A 393 18.91 -31.39 -9.33
C LYS A 393 19.02 -32.65 -8.46
N GLN A 394 19.88 -32.62 -7.43
CA GLN A 394 20.10 -33.76 -6.53
C GLN A 394 18.99 -33.94 -5.47
N ILE A 395 18.08 -32.97 -5.33
CA ILE A 395 16.94 -33.09 -4.40
C ILE A 395 15.86 -33.99 -5.01
N GLN A 396 15.51 -35.07 -4.30
CA GLN A 396 14.46 -35.99 -4.73
C GLN A 396 13.08 -35.28 -4.76
N VAL A 397 12.51 -35.14 -5.96
CA VAL A 397 11.22 -34.47 -6.19
C VAL A 397 10.06 -35.40 -5.81
N ASN A 398 9.62 -35.33 -4.56
CA ASN A 398 8.52 -36.14 -4.00
C ASN A 398 7.19 -35.34 -3.87
N LYS A 399 7.16 -34.09 -4.36
CA LYS A 399 6.04 -33.14 -4.30
C LYS A 399 6.09 -32.24 -5.54
N LYS A 400 4.93 -31.78 -6.03
CA LYS A 400 4.85 -30.70 -7.04
C LYS A 400 5.54 -29.45 -6.54
N ASP A 401 6.22 -28.75 -7.43
CA ASP A 401 6.85 -27.47 -7.13
C ASP A 401 5.83 -26.32 -7.10
N LEU A 402 6.23 -25.16 -6.56
CA LEU A 402 5.49 -23.92 -6.72
C LEU A 402 6.41 -22.87 -7.35
N ILE A 403 5.97 -22.24 -8.44
CA ILE A 403 6.60 -21.02 -8.94
C ILE A 403 5.71 -19.84 -8.56
N CYS A 404 6.22 -18.95 -7.72
CA CYS A 404 5.51 -17.74 -7.34
C CYS A 404 5.82 -16.60 -8.31
N PHE A 405 4.76 -15.95 -8.80
CA PHE A 405 4.79 -14.74 -9.61
C PHE A 405 4.29 -13.59 -8.71
N PRO A 406 5.19 -12.95 -7.96
CA PRO A 406 4.81 -12.22 -6.76
C PRO A 406 4.46 -10.77 -7.03
N ILE A 407 3.90 -10.12 -5.99
CA ILE A 407 3.69 -8.67 -5.94
C ILE A 407 4.89 -7.92 -5.33
N THR A 408 5.77 -8.56 -4.56
CA THR A 408 6.97 -7.92 -3.96
C THR A 408 8.17 -8.86 -4.01
N ASN A 409 9.40 -8.34 -3.87
CA ASN A 409 10.58 -9.21 -3.72
C ASN A 409 10.58 -9.90 -2.34
N TRP A 410 11.23 -11.07 -2.25
CA TRP A 410 11.28 -11.86 -1.02
C TRP A 410 11.87 -11.10 0.18
N ASP A 411 12.88 -10.28 -0.07
CA ASP A 411 13.67 -9.55 0.93
C ASP A 411 13.08 -8.19 1.37
N PHE A 412 11.92 -7.79 0.82
CA PHE A 412 11.29 -6.51 1.11
C PHE A 412 10.69 -6.46 2.53
N ARG A 413 9.43 -6.88 2.68
CA ARG A 413 8.74 -7.00 3.97
C ARG A 413 8.14 -8.38 4.03
N PHE A 414 8.46 -9.13 5.08
CA PHE A 414 7.92 -10.46 5.27
C PHE A 414 6.41 -10.34 5.56
N GLN A 415 5.60 -10.89 4.66
CA GLN A 415 4.15 -10.73 4.60
C GLN A 415 3.52 -12.07 4.19
N ARG A 416 2.20 -12.07 3.94
CA ARG A 416 1.43 -13.24 3.51
C ARG A 416 2.14 -14.12 2.46
N PRO A 417 2.71 -13.58 1.34
CA PRO A 417 3.39 -14.40 0.35
C PRO A 417 4.46 -15.30 0.95
N GLN A 418 5.36 -14.69 1.72
CA GLN A 418 6.51 -15.38 2.29
C GLN A 418 6.06 -16.35 3.39
N HIS A 419 5.07 -16.00 4.24
CA HIS A 419 4.56 -16.94 5.24
C HIS A 419 3.90 -18.19 4.62
N ILE A 420 3.00 -18.03 3.64
CA ILE A 420 2.31 -19.16 3.00
C ILE A 420 3.32 -20.07 2.29
N LEU A 421 4.20 -19.50 1.48
CA LEU A 421 5.17 -20.28 0.70
C LEU A 421 6.23 -20.95 1.60
N THR A 422 6.61 -20.33 2.73
CA THR A 422 7.46 -20.99 3.74
C THR A 422 6.80 -22.24 4.30
N LYS A 423 5.47 -22.26 4.50
CA LYS A 423 4.75 -23.47 4.94
C LYS A 423 4.70 -24.58 3.89
N PHE A 424 4.63 -24.24 2.60
CA PHE A 424 4.84 -25.23 1.53
C PHE A 424 6.27 -25.79 1.54
N ALA A 425 7.28 -24.94 1.73
CA ALA A 425 8.69 -25.35 1.79
C ALA A 425 9.02 -26.27 2.98
N GLU A 426 8.48 -25.94 4.16
CA GLU A 426 8.55 -26.76 5.38
C GLU A 426 7.88 -28.14 5.18
N ASN A 427 6.86 -28.23 4.31
CA ASN A 427 6.17 -29.47 3.95
C ASN A 427 6.74 -30.17 2.70
N GLY A 428 7.96 -29.82 2.28
CA GLY A 428 8.73 -30.55 1.27
C GLY A 428 8.48 -30.18 -0.19
N HIS A 429 7.77 -29.07 -0.46
CA HIS A 429 7.65 -28.51 -1.82
C HIS A 429 8.85 -27.60 -2.14
N ARG A 430 9.40 -27.63 -3.36
CA ARG A 430 10.38 -26.60 -3.78
C ARG A 430 9.63 -25.35 -4.23
N ILE A 431 10.10 -24.19 -3.78
CA ILE A 431 9.53 -22.87 -4.09
C ILE A 431 10.53 -22.09 -4.92
N PHE A 432 10.13 -21.65 -6.11
CA PHE A 432 10.88 -20.71 -6.93
C PHE A 432 10.12 -19.39 -6.96
N TYR A 433 10.70 -18.35 -6.38
CA TYR A 433 10.07 -17.04 -6.18
C TYR A 433 10.67 -16.05 -7.16
N LEU A 434 9.89 -15.57 -8.13
CA LEU A 434 10.40 -14.63 -9.13
C LEU A 434 10.73 -13.26 -8.52
N THR A 435 11.63 -12.49 -9.15
CA THR A 435 11.81 -11.07 -8.83
C THR A 435 10.72 -10.20 -9.47
N VAL A 436 10.41 -9.06 -8.86
CA VAL A 436 9.41 -8.10 -9.40
C VAL A 436 10.00 -7.09 -10.39
N ASN A 437 11.32 -7.00 -10.45
CA ASN A 437 12.04 -6.30 -11.51
C ASN A 437 12.81 -7.36 -12.30
N LEU A 438 12.68 -7.34 -13.63
CA LEU A 438 13.38 -8.23 -14.54
C LEU A 438 14.38 -7.41 -15.35
N ARG A 439 15.59 -7.94 -15.53
CA ARG A 439 16.68 -7.28 -16.25
C ARG A 439 17.13 -8.13 -17.44
N GLN A 440 17.94 -7.52 -18.31
CA GLN A 440 18.76 -8.26 -19.25
C GLN A 440 19.88 -8.95 -18.48
N LEU A 441 19.87 -10.28 -18.47
CA LEU A 441 20.86 -11.13 -17.80
C LEU A 441 21.88 -11.68 -18.80
N LYS A 442 23.03 -12.14 -18.29
CA LYS A 442 24.04 -12.86 -19.11
C LYS A 442 23.59 -14.27 -19.47
N ASN A 443 22.92 -14.94 -18.54
CA ASN A 443 22.36 -16.29 -18.69
C ASN A 443 20.86 -16.21 -19.01
N LEU A 444 20.22 -17.33 -19.34
CA LEU A 444 18.76 -17.35 -19.52
C LEU A 444 17.99 -17.14 -18.20
N TYR A 445 18.57 -17.44 -17.05
CA TYR A 445 18.05 -17.09 -15.73
C TYR A 445 19.20 -16.91 -14.72
N GLU A 446 18.92 -16.24 -13.60
CA GLU A 446 19.77 -16.22 -12.38
C GLU A 446 18.97 -16.88 -11.24
N ILE A 447 19.62 -17.68 -10.38
CA ILE A 447 18.98 -18.38 -9.24
C ILE A 447 19.83 -18.30 -7.98
N LYS A 448 19.18 -17.99 -6.86
CA LYS A 448 19.78 -17.88 -5.53
C LYS A 448 18.97 -18.66 -4.49
N GLN A 449 19.62 -19.55 -3.74
CA GLN A 449 18.96 -20.17 -2.58
C GLN A 449 18.78 -19.14 -1.44
N ILE A 450 17.56 -19.05 -0.93
CA ILE A 450 17.18 -18.16 0.18
C ILE A 450 17.12 -18.95 1.50
N SER A 451 16.52 -20.14 1.45
CA SER A 451 16.48 -21.08 2.58
C SER A 451 16.29 -22.51 2.08
N ASN A 452 16.09 -23.47 2.99
CA ASN A 452 15.77 -24.83 2.60
C ASN A 452 14.51 -24.85 1.71
N ASN A 453 14.59 -25.48 0.54
CA ASN A 453 13.53 -25.54 -0.47
C ASN A 453 13.00 -24.19 -1.02
N ILE A 454 13.65 -23.05 -0.74
CA ILE A 454 13.20 -21.73 -1.27
C ILE A 454 14.33 -21.07 -2.06
N TYR A 455 14.04 -20.75 -3.32
CA TYR A 455 14.96 -20.18 -4.28
C TYR A 455 14.34 -18.90 -4.85
N GLN A 456 15.11 -17.81 -4.90
CA GLN A 456 14.77 -16.62 -5.67
C GLN A 456 15.28 -16.82 -7.10
N VAL A 457 14.48 -16.45 -8.09
CA VAL A 457 14.81 -16.58 -9.52
C VAL A 457 14.56 -15.26 -10.23
N GLU A 458 15.47 -14.86 -11.11
CA GLU A 458 15.23 -13.79 -12.09
C GLU A 458 15.26 -14.39 -13.51
N LEU A 459 14.19 -14.16 -14.27
CA LEU A 459 14.09 -14.57 -15.67
C LEU A 459 14.71 -13.48 -16.55
N ASN A 460 15.43 -13.87 -17.60
CA ASN A 460 16.09 -12.92 -18.51
C ASN A 460 15.04 -12.19 -19.38
N ALA A 461 14.92 -10.88 -19.18
CA ALA A 461 14.07 -10.02 -19.97
C ALA A 461 14.87 -9.26 -21.06
N PRO A 462 14.31 -9.01 -22.26
CA PRO A 462 15.01 -8.32 -23.35
C PRO A 462 15.37 -6.85 -23.03
N LYS A 463 14.75 -6.28 -21.99
CA LYS A 463 14.95 -4.92 -21.45
C LYS A 463 14.59 -4.94 -19.96
N TYR A 464 14.94 -3.88 -19.23
CA TYR A 464 14.43 -3.69 -17.87
C TYR A 464 12.89 -3.66 -17.87
N PHE A 465 12.28 -4.34 -16.91
CA PHE A 465 10.82 -4.42 -16.74
C PHE A 465 10.44 -4.32 -15.27
N ASP A 466 9.59 -3.34 -14.93
CA ASP A 466 8.98 -3.11 -13.62
C ASP A 466 7.51 -3.56 -13.68
N ILE A 467 7.14 -4.60 -12.93
CA ILE A 467 5.79 -5.18 -13.02
C ILE A 467 4.67 -4.20 -12.67
N TYR A 468 4.92 -3.15 -11.88
CA TYR A 468 3.88 -2.19 -11.49
C TYR A 468 3.56 -1.24 -12.63
N LYS A 469 4.58 -0.82 -13.40
CA LYS A 469 4.48 0.23 -14.42
C LYS A 469 4.36 -0.30 -15.85
N ASP A 470 5.11 -1.36 -16.17
CA ASP A 470 5.23 -1.86 -17.53
C ASP A 470 4.12 -2.85 -17.90
N LYS A 471 3.96 -3.10 -19.20
CA LYS A 471 3.04 -4.10 -19.73
C LYS A 471 3.80 -5.05 -20.63
N PHE A 472 3.58 -6.35 -20.45
CA PHE A 472 4.17 -7.35 -21.33
C PHE A 472 3.62 -7.22 -22.76
N ASP A 473 4.53 -7.00 -23.71
CA ASP A 473 4.30 -7.24 -25.14
C ASP A 473 4.60 -8.70 -25.49
N ASN A 474 4.07 -9.19 -26.62
CA ASN A 474 4.22 -10.59 -27.02
C ASN A 474 5.70 -11.02 -27.12
N PHE A 475 6.59 -10.13 -27.60
CA PHE A 475 8.01 -10.42 -27.72
C PHE A 475 8.67 -10.65 -26.36
N THR A 476 8.34 -9.82 -25.37
CA THR A 476 8.80 -9.96 -23.99
C THR A 476 8.28 -11.25 -23.38
N VAL A 477 7.01 -11.63 -23.64
CA VAL A 477 6.45 -12.92 -23.19
C VAL A 477 7.20 -14.10 -23.79
N GLU A 478 7.47 -14.13 -25.11
CA GLU A 478 8.26 -15.23 -25.70
C GLU A 478 9.65 -15.35 -25.07
N LYS A 479 10.35 -14.24 -24.81
CA LYS A 479 11.67 -14.27 -24.16
C LYS A 479 11.62 -14.78 -22.72
N LEU A 480 10.57 -14.46 -21.98
CA LEU A 480 10.36 -15.02 -20.65
C LEU A 480 9.95 -16.50 -20.68
N ILE A 481 9.30 -16.97 -21.76
CA ILE A 481 9.04 -18.40 -21.99
C ILE A 481 10.35 -19.15 -22.31
N GLU A 482 11.22 -18.62 -23.17
CA GLU A 482 12.56 -19.20 -23.44
C GLU A 482 13.41 -19.30 -22.15
N SER A 483 13.38 -18.26 -21.32
CA SER A 483 14.02 -18.22 -20.01
C SER A 483 13.45 -19.28 -19.05
N TYR A 484 12.12 -19.37 -18.97
CA TYR A 484 11.40 -20.34 -18.17
C TYR A 484 11.65 -21.79 -18.62
N GLU A 485 11.70 -22.05 -19.91
CA GLU A 485 11.99 -23.38 -20.47
C GLU A 485 13.33 -23.89 -19.97
N LYS A 486 14.37 -23.05 -20.05
CA LYS A 486 15.71 -23.44 -19.59
C LYS A 486 15.76 -23.72 -18.09
N LEU A 487 15.09 -22.89 -17.28
CA LEU A 487 14.96 -23.11 -15.83
C LEU A 487 14.23 -24.43 -15.52
N ARG A 488 13.12 -24.69 -16.22
CA ARG A 488 12.27 -25.87 -16.04
C ARG A 488 13.03 -27.15 -16.39
N GLU A 489 13.75 -27.15 -17.51
CA GLU A 489 14.56 -28.28 -17.99
C GLU A 489 15.78 -28.52 -17.08
N ASP A 490 16.49 -27.46 -16.68
CA ASP A 490 17.68 -27.58 -15.82
C ASP A 490 17.34 -28.13 -14.43
N LEU A 491 16.20 -27.76 -13.86
CA LEU A 491 15.84 -28.11 -12.47
C LEU A 491 14.74 -29.19 -12.38
N ASN A 492 14.33 -29.75 -13.53
CA ASN A 492 13.22 -30.69 -13.68
C ASN A 492 11.98 -30.21 -12.90
N ILE A 493 11.45 -29.03 -13.25
CA ILE A 493 10.34 -28.39 -12.54
C ILE A 493 9.00 -28.79 -13.17
N ASP A 494 8.07 -29.25 -12.35
CA ASP A 494 6.65 -29.40 -12.71
C ASP A 494 5.80 -28.68 -11.65
N PRO A 495 5.55 -27.37 -11.84
CA PRO A 495 5.01 -26.52 -10.81
C PRO A 495 3.52 -26.23 -10.92
N ILE A 496 2.95 -25.83 -9.79
CA ILE A 496 1.79 -24.95 -9.75
C ILE A 496 2.27 -23.49 -9.83
N LEU A 497 1.64 -22.69 -10.68
CA LEU A 497 1.91 -21.25 -10.80
C LEU A 497 1.12 -20.51 -9.73
N PHE A 498 1.79 -19.91 -8.75
CA PHE A 498 1.21 -19.16 -7.63
C PHE A 498 1.31 -17.66 -7.89
N VAL A 499 0.27 -17.08 -8.47
CA VAL A 499 0.27 -15.71 -9.00
C VAL A 499 -0.33 -14.75 -7.98
N GLN A 500 0.27 -13.57 -7.83
CA GLN A 500 -0.14 -12.57 -6.84
C GLN A 500 -0.34 -11.15 -7.38
N PHE A 501 0.00 -10.91 -8.65
CA PHE A 501 -0.15 -9.59 -9.28
C PHE A 501 -0.63 -9.72 -10.74
N PRO A 502 -1.59 -8.89 -11.21
CA PRO A 502 -2.22 -9.05 -12.52
C PRO A 502 -1.25 -9.04 -13.70
N THR A 503 -0.16 -8.25 -13.63
CA THR A 503 0.84 -8.11 -14.71
C THR A 503 1.37 -9.44 -15.22
N TRP A 504 1.41 -10.47 -14.37
CA TRP A 504 1.90 -11.80 -14.73
C TRP A 504 0.94 -12.63 -15.58
N GLU A 505 -0.32 -12.21 -15.79
CA GLU A 505 -1.34 -12.96 -16.54
C GLU A 505 -0.89 -13.41 -17.94
N PRO A 506 -0.34 -12.55 -18.82
CA PRO A 506 0.03 -12.96 -20.17
C PRO A 506 1.07 -14.08 -20.21
N LEU A 507 2.03 -14.06 -19.26
CA LEU A 507 3.03 -15.12 -19.13
C LEU A 507 2.41 -16.39 -18.52
N CYS A 508 1.69 -16.28 -17.40
CA CYS A 508 1.10 -17.42 -16.71
C CYS A 508 0.09 -18.18 -17.60
N LYS A 509 -0.72 -17.44 -18.37
CA LYS A 509 -1.65 -18.01 -19.36
C LYS A 509 -0.90 -18.84 -20.40
N ARG A 510 0.16 -18.30 -21.01
CA ARG A 510 0.95 -19.01 -22.03
C ARG A 510 1.67 -20.23 -21.46
N LEU A 511 2.16 -20.16 -20.22
CA LEU A 511 2.77 -21.31 -19.53
C LEU A 511 1.72 -22.41 -19.24
N LYS A 512 0.50 -22.05 -18.85
CA LYS A 512 -0.63 -22.98 -18.69
C LYS A 512 -1.06 -23.60 -20.03
N GLU A 513 -1.12 -22.82 -21.10
CA GLU A 513 -1.45 -23.32 -22.43
C GLU A 513 -0.38 -24.29 -22.98
N LYS A 514 0.90 -24.00 -22.76
CA LYS A 514 2.05 -24.75 -23.31
C LYS A 514 2.41 -26.02 -22.51
N TYR A 515 2.20 -26.03 -21.18
CA TYR A 515 2.61 -27.14 -20.31
C TYR A 515 1.51 -27.67 -19.38
N HIS A 516 0.28 -27.18 -19.52
CA HIS A 516 -0.87 -27.59 -18.69
C HIS A 516 -0.71 -27.34 -17.17
N HIS A 517 0.23 -26.46 -16.77
CA HIS A 517 0.43 -26.06 -15.39
C HIS A 517 -0.85 -25.49 -14.76
N LYS A 518 -1.09 -25.82 -13.49
CA LYS A 518 -2.21 -25.26 -12.72
C LYS A 518 -1.88 -23.84 -12.27
N ILE A 519 -2.88 -22.97 -12.23
CA ILE A 519 -2.76 -21.59 -11.72
C ILE A 519 -3.56 -21.46 -10.42
N ILE A 520 -2.90 -20.99 -9.37
CA ILE A 520 -3.52 -20.43 -8.17
C ILE A 520 -3.31 -18.92 -8.22
N PHE A 521 -4.39 -18.13 -8.18
CA PHE A 521 -4.29 -16.67 -8.02
C PHE A 521 -4.64 -16.27 -6.58
N ASP A 522 -3.68 -15.73 -5.84
CA ASP A 522 -3.90 -15.13 -4.52
C ASP A 522 -4.29 -13.66 -4.72
N CYS A 523 -5.60 -13.37 -4.70
CA CYS A 523 -6.14 -12.02 -4.85
C CYS A 523 -5.99 -11.29 -3.51
N LEU A 524 -4.91 -10.51 -3.39
CA LEU A 524 -4.42 -9.95 -2.14
C LEU A 524 -5.17 -8.69 -1.69
N ASP A 525 -5.32 -7.73 -2.61
CA ASP A 525 -5.89 -6.39 -2.42
C ASP A 525 -6.63 -5.99 -3.71
N ASP A 526 -7.44 -4.93 -3.68
CA ASP A 526 -8.02 -4.40 -4.93
C ASP A 526 -7.05 -3.46 -5.65
N PHE A 527 -6.24 -4.06 -6.53
CA PHE A 527 -5.17 -3.35 -7.22
C PHE A 527 -5.65 -2.18 -8.08
N THR A 528 -6.91 -2.17 -8.55
CA THR A 528 -7.41 -1.07 -9.42
C THR A 528 -7.69 0.22 -8.68
N GLU A 529 -7.74 0.19 -7.34
CA GLU A 529 -7.99 1.36 -6.49
C GLU A 529 -6.70 2.10 -6.07
N PHE A 530 -5.52 1.59 -6.47
CA PHE A 530 -4.25 2.27 -6.23
C PHE A 530 -3.93 3.28 -7.35
N SER A 531 -3.57 4.50 -6.96
CA SER A 531 -3.32 5.64 -7.87
C SER A 531 -2.14 5.45 -8.85
N ASN A 532 -1.29 4.45 -8.64
CA ASN A 532 -0.12 4.15 -9.47
C ASN A 532 -0.31 2.96 -10.43
N VAL A 533 -1.54 2.43 -10.56
CA VAL A 533 -1.82 1.19 -11.31
C VAL A 533 -2.50 1.49 -12.65
N ILE A 534 -1.90 1.03 -13.76
CA ILE A 534 -2.42 1.29 -15.10
C ILE A 534 -3.72 0.52 -15.37
N SER A 535 -4.63 1.12 -16.16
CA SER A 535 -5.97 0.56 -16.45
C SER A 535 -5.95 -0.86 -17.07
N ALA A 536 -4.86 -1.24 -17.76
CA ALA A 536 -4.68 -2.59 -18.30
C ALA A 536 -4.74 -3.70 -17.24
N ARG A 537 -4.29 -3.40 -16.00
CA ARG A 537 -4.23 -4.35 -14.88
C ARG A 537 -5.61 -4.92 -14.52
N LYS A 538 -6.68 -4.14 -14.74
CA LYS A 538 -8.08 -4.56 -14.52
C LYS A 538 -8.49 -5.72 -15.43
N ASN A 539 -8.09 -5.68 -16.70
CA ASN A 539 -8.40 -6.75 -17.66
C ASN A 539 -7.53 -7.98 -17.41
N GLU A 540 -6.26 -7.78 -17.09
CA GLU A 540 -5.33 -8.85 -16.72
C GLU A 540 -5.81 -9.59 -15.45
N GLU A 541 -6.33 -8.86 -14.44
CA GLU A 541 -6.92 -9.46 -13.23
C GLU A 541 -8.16 -10.30 -13.57
N VAL A 542 -9.08 -9.79 -14.39
CA VAL A 542 -10.28 -10.52 -14.81
C VAL A 542 -9.90 -11.80 -15.57
N ASN A 543 -8.95 -11.72 -16.50
CA ASN A 543 -8.42 -12.87 -17.23
C ASN A 543 -7.80 -13.90 -16.27
N LEU A 544 -7.04 -13.45 -15.27
CA LEU A 544 -6.38 -14.30 -14.29
C LEU A 544 -7.40 -15.01 -13.39
N ILE A 545 -8.46 -14.33 -12.92
CA ILE A 545 -9.56 -14.92 -12.16
C ILE A 545 -10.28 -16.01 -12.98
N LEU A 546 -10.52 -15.76 -14.27
CA LEU A 546 -11.23 -16.70 -15.16
C LEU A 546 -10.38 -17.91 -15.58
N SER A 547 -9.06 -17.71 -15.75
CA SER A 547 -8.13 -18.77 -16.18
C SER A 547 -7.54 -19.60 -15.03
N SER A 548 -7.68 -19.16 -13.78
CA SER A 548 -7.19 -19.87 -12.59
C SER A 548 -7.92 -21.18 -12.33
N ASP A 549 -7.21 -22.15 -11.76
CA ASP A 549 -7.78 -23.40 -11.24
C ASP A 549 -8.24 -23.26 -9.79
N LEU A 550 -7.69 -22.30 -9.05
CA LEU A 550 -8.20 -21.82 -7.77
C LEU A 550 -7.89 -20.33 -7.58
N VAL A 551 -8.86 -19.54 -7.12
CA VAL A 551 -8.65 -18.14 -6.73
C VAL A 551 -8.83 -17.99 -5.22
N LEU A 552 -7.82 -17.48 -4.54
CA LEU A 552 -7.86 -17.18 -3.10
C LEU A 552 -8.30 -15.73 -2.93
N ALA A 553 -9.20 -15.47 -1.98
CA ALA A 553 -9.60 -14.11 -1.62
C ALA A 553 -9.24 -13.83 -0.14
N THR A 554 -8.56 -12.71 0.12
CA THR A 554 -8.11 -12.31 1.47
C THR A 554 -9.19 -11.64 2.31
N SER A 555 -10.22 -11.06 1.68
CA SER A 555 -11.32 -10.33 2.34
C SER A 555 -12.68 -10.71 1.77
N SER A 556 -13.76 -10.43 2.52
CA SER A 556 -15.14 -10.65 2.05
C SER A 556 -15.52 -9.77 0.86
N HIS A 557 -14.91 -8.59 0.71
CA HIS A 557 -15.07 -7.74 -0.47
C HIS A 557 -14.48 -8.42 -1.71
N LEU A 558 -13.21 -8.86 -1.65
CA LEU A 558 -12.55 -9.56 -2.76
C LEU A 558 -13.22 -10.90 -3.05
N LEU A 559 -13.74 -11.60 -2.03
CA LEU A 559 -14.52 -12.81 -2.22
C LEU A 559 -15.75 -12.56 -3.11
N LYS A 560 -16.53 -11.50 -2.86
CA LYS A 560 -17.66 -11.10 -3.73
C LYS A 560 -17.19 -10.78 -5.16
N LYS A 561 -16.08 -10.03 -5.29
CA LYS A 561 -15.45 -9.69 -6.58
C LYS A 561 -15.08 -10.93 -7.38
N VAL A 562 -14.55 -11.97 -6.74
CA VAL A 562 -14.17 -13.26 -7.33
C VAL A 562 -15.40 -14.14 -7.64
N MET A 563 -16.34 -14.28 -6.70
CA MET A 563 -17.58 -15.07 -6.84
C MET A 563 -18.43 -14.61 -8.03
N SER A 564 -18.38 -13.32 -8.39
CA SER A 564 -19.08 -12.79 -9.58
C SER A 564 -18.52 -13.30 -10.93
N LYS A 565 -17.37 -13.99 -10.94
CA LYS A 565 -16.63 -14.39 -12.15
C LYS A 565 -16.30 -15.89 -12.22
N THR A 566 -16.07 -16.55 -11.07
CA THR A 566 -15.70 -17.96 -11.02
C THR A 566 -16.35 -18.68 -9.85
N THR A 567 -16.55 -19.99 -9.98
CA THR A 567 -16.93 -20.90 -8.89
C THR A 567 -15.74 -21.55 -8.21
N LYS A 568 -14.53 -21.41 -8.77
CA LYS A 568 -13.29 -22.01 -8.26
C LYS A 568 -12.57 -21.06 -7.28
N TYR A 569 -13.17 -20.82 -6.13
CA TYR A 569 -12.64 -19.87 -5.14
C TYR A 569 -12.50 -20.45 -3.74
N LEU A 570 -11.58 -19.89 -2.97
CA LEU A 570 -11.41 -20.16 -1.54
C LEU A 570 -11.29 -18.83 -0.79
N TYR A 571 -12.18 -18.59 0.18
CA TYR A 571 -11.97 -17.51 1.14
C TYR A 571 -10.84 -17.92 2.09
N LEU A 572 -9.70 -17.24 1.98
CA LEU A 572 -8.50 -17.53 2.76
C LEU A 572 -7.99 -16.23 3.39
N PRO A 573 -8.62 -15.77 4.49
CA PRO A 573 -8.27 -14.51 5.13
C PRO A 573 -6.83 -14.48 5.64
N ASN A 574 -6.36 -13.29 5.99
CA ASN A 574 -5.05 -13.12 6.62
C ASN A 574 -4.96 -13.85 7.98
N ALA A 575 -3.75 -13.95 8.53
CA ALA A 575 -3.46 -14.63 9.78
C ALA A 575 -2.28 -13.96 10.50
N GLY A 576 -1.96 -14.39 11.72
CA GLY A 576 -0.85 -13.85 12.51
C GLY A 576 0.28 -14.86 12.79
N GLU A 577 1.46 -14.34 13.09
CA GLU A 577 2.54 -15.11 13.71
C GLU A 577 2.35 -15.17 15.23
N PHE A 578 1.45 -16.04 15.68
CA PHE A 578 1.08 -16.15 17.10
C PHE A 578 2.28 -16.26 18.03
N GLU A 579 3.20 -17.19 17.81
CA GLU A 579 4.38 -17.38 18.67
C GLU A 579 5.37 -16.20 18.63
N HIS A 580 5.35 -15.35 17.60
CA HIS A 580 6.18 -14.13 17.57
C HIS A 580 5.65 -13.06 18.52
N PHE A 581 4.33 -12.80 18.51
CA PHE A 581 3.71 -11.72 19.31
C PHE A 581 3.23 -12.15 20.70
N LYS A 582 2.90 -13.43 20.91
CA LYS A 582 2.61 -14.02 22.23
C LYS A 582 3.81 -13.95 23.17
N ASN A 583 5.02 -14.00 22.63
CA ASN A 583 6.24 -14.01 23.42
C ASN A 583 6.38 -12.72 24.25
N GLN A 584 6.44 -12.88 25.58
CA GLN A 584 6.64 -11.81 26.55
C GLN A 584 8.10 -11.33 26.52
N ALA A 585 8.48 -10.65 25.43
CA ALA A 585 9.68 -9.83 25.44
C ALA A 585 9.58 -8.82 26.59
N LYS A 586 10.68 -8.61 27.34
CA LYS A 586 10.66 -7.75 28.52
C LYS A 586 10.10 -6.37 28.19
N ALA A 587 8.98 -6.05 28.84
CA ALA A 587 8.36 -4.72 28.83
C ALA A 587 9.36 -3.64 29.30
N GLY A 588 9.12 -2.39 28.88
CA GLY A 588 9.89 -1.22 29.27
C GLY A 588 10.58 -0.48 28.13
N SER A 589 10.37 -0.87 26.86
CA SER A 589 10.85 -0.11 25.69
C SER A 589 10.23 1.28 25.59
N LEU A 590 9.03 1.44 26.15
CA LEU A 590 8.26 2.68 26.24
C LEU A 590 8.14 3.20 27.69
N SER A 591 8.93 2.67 28.63
CA SER A 591 8.89 3.03 30.07
C SER A 591 9.04 4.53 30.39
N LYS A 592 9.67 5.29 29.49
CA LYS A 592 9.80 6.76 29.59
C LYS A 592 8.49 7.53 29.35
N TYR A 593 7.47 6.87 28.82
CA TYR A 593 6.18 7.49 28.47
C TYR A 593 5.14 7.32 29.57
N LYS A 594 4.24 8.29 29.71
CA LYS A 594 3.16 8.24 30.69
C LYS A 594 2.06 7.30 30.22
N LYS A 595 1.56 6.46 31.13
CA LYS A 595 0.38 5.61 30.88
C LYS A 595 -0.92 6.42 30.92
N PRO A 596 -1.98 6.00 30.20
CA PRO A 596 -2.00 4.85 29.30
C PRO A 596 -1.27 5.12 27.98
N ILE A 597 -0.64 4.08 27.43
CA ILE A 597 0.04 4.10 26.14
C ILE A 597 -0.90 3.53 25.07
N ILE A 598 -1.33 4.38 24.16
CA ILE A 598 -2.22 4.06 23.04
C ILE A 598 -1.37 3.86 21.79
N GLY A 599 -1.27 2.62 21.31
CA GLY A 599 -0.24 2.20 20.36
C GLY A 599 -0.75 1.82 18.98
N TYR A 600 0.04 2.13 17.96
CA TYR A 600 -0.11 1.61 16.59
C TYR A 600 1.25 1.20 16.03
N PHE A 601 1.30 0.09 15.28
CA PHE A 601 2.42 -0.18 14.38
C PHE A 601 1.98 -0.62 12.98
N GLY A 602 2.76 -0.19 11.98
CA GLY A 602 2.48 -0.38 10.55
C GLY A 602 2.86 0.86 9.74
N SER A 603 2.77 0.79 8.41
CA SER A 603 2.87 2.00 7.58
C SER A 603 1.82 3.03 8.02
N ILE A 604 2.18 4.31 7.98
CA ILE A 604 1.29 5.43 8.21
C ILE A 604 1.21 6.16 6.86
N SER A 605 0.05 6.04 6.21
CA SER A 605 -0.18 6.42 4.81
C SER A 605 -1.53 7.14 4.67
N ASP A 606 -1.87 7.57 3.48
CA ASP A 606 -3.18 8.03 3.02
C ASP A 606 -4.40 7.35 3.69
N TRP A 607 -4.37 6.02 3.82
CA TRP A 607 -5.42 5.21 4.45
C TRP A 607 -5.44 5.22 5.99
N PHE A 608 -4.40 5.74 6.63
CA PHE A 608 -4.34 5.94 8.08
C PHE A 608 -5.08 7.23 8.45
N ASP A 609 -5.99 7.16 9.42
CA ASP A 609 -6.82 8.29 9.80
C ASP A 609 -6.07 9.24 10.76
N THR A 610 -5.30 10.14 10.18
CA THR A 610 -4.57 11.19 10.90
C THR A 610 -5.49 12.15 11.64
N ASP A 611 -6.65 12.52 11.06
CA ASP A 611 -7.57 13.47 11.68
C ASP A 611 -8.31 12.85 12.88
N LEU A 612 -8.58 11.55 12.84
CA LEU A 612 -9.01 10.79 14.01
C LEU A 612 -7.95 10.79 15.12
N ILE A 613 -6.67 10.55 14.81
CA ILE A 613 -5.60 10.61 15.82
C ILE A 613 -5.45 12.03 16.39
N GLU A 614 -5.57 13.08 15.57
CA GLU A 614 -5.60 14.48 16.02
C GLU A 614 -6.75 14.71 17.02
N TYR A 615 -7.95 14.23 16.68
CA TYR A 615 -9.13 14.35 17.53
C TYR A 615 -8.98 13.59 18.87
N LEU A 616 -8.48 12.36 18.84
CA LEU A 616 -8.25 11.55 20.05
C LEU A 616 -7.18 12.18 20.96
N ALA A 617 -6.06 12.63 20.40
CA ALA A 617 -4.97 13.25 21.14
C ALA A 617 -5.37 14.59 21.77
N SER A 618 -6.19 15.38 21.06
CA SER A 618 -6.78 16.65 21.56
C SER A 618 -7.69 16.43 22.76
N ASN A 619 -8.54 15.40 22.71
CA ASN A 619 -9.51 15.11 23.78
C ASN A 619 -8.92 14.30 24.95
N LYS A 620 -7.74 13.70 24.77
CA LYS A 620 -7.02 12.92 25.80
C LYS A 620 -5.56 13.39 25.96
N PRO A 621 -5.32 14.64 26.37
CA PRO A 621 -3.96 15.17 26.58
C PRO A 621 -3.14 14.39 27.63
N GLN A 622 -3.80 13.62 28.50
CA GLN A 622 -3.20 12.74 29.50
C GLN A 622 -2.81 11.34 28.99
N PHE A 623 -3.26 10.92 27.81
CA PHE A 623 -2.89 9.65 27.18
C PHE A 623 -1.66 9.84 26.28
N THR A 624 -0.72 8.90 26.25
CA THR A 624 0.40 8.94 25.29
C THR A 624 0.07 8.10 24.06
N PHE A 625 0.07 8.73 22.88
CA PHE A 625 -0.10 8.06 21.60
C PHE A 625 1.28 7.70 21.03
N VAL A 626 1.51 6.43 20.69
CA VAL A 626 2.79 5.93 20.16
C VAL A 626 2.59 5.30 18.78
N MET A 627 3.25 5.86 17.78
CA MET A 627 3.07 5.56 16.37
C MET A 627 4.38 5.00 15.78
N ILE A 628 4.38 3.75 15.33
CA ILE A 628 5.59 3.03 14.92
C ILE A 628 5.50 2.58 13.45
N GLY A 629 6.27 3.23 12.58
CA GLY A 629 6.30 2.93 11.15
C GLY A 629 6.86 4.06 10.30
N HIS A 630 6.92 3.83 8.99
CA HIS A 630 7.16 4.90 8.00
C HIS A 630 5.92 5.75 7.80
N THR A 631 6.12 7.05 7.59
CA THR A 631 5.06 8.06 7.47
C THR A 631 4.98 8.68 6.07
N PHE A 632 5.63 8.07 5.08
CA PHE A 632 5.84 8.64 3.74
C PHE A 632 4.53 8.99 2.99
N GLY A 633 3.45 8.26 3.23
CA GLY A 633 2.16 8.48 2.55
C GLY A 633 1.18 9.38 3.29
N ALA A 634 1.50 9.91 4.48
CA ALA A 634 0.56 10.64 5.34
C ALA A 634 1.08 12.02 5.77
N ASP A 635 0.22 13.03 5.73
CA ASP A 635 0.53 14.33 6.34
C ASP A 635 0.41 14.25 7.87
N ILE A 636 1.54 14.08 8.54
CA ILE A 636 1.64 14.09 9.99
C ILE A 636 1.97 15.46 10.58
N ARG A 637 2.06 16.54 9.79
CA ARG A 637 2.54 17.88 10.24
C ARG A 637 1.64 18.48 11.31
N LYS A 638 0.35 18.16 11.33
CA LYS A 638 -0.56 18.50 12.44
C LYS A 638 -0.21 17.69 13.70
N LEU A 639 -0.11 16.37 13.56
CA LEU A 639 0.12 15.43 14.67
C LEU A 639 1.45 15.68 15.39
N GLN A 640 2.49 16.10 14.66
CA GLN A 640 3.79 16.47 15.24
C GLN A 640 3.74 17.67 16.20
N LYS A 641 2.66 18.46 16.20
CA LYS A 641 2.47 19.59 17.13
C LYS A 641 1.92 19.15 18.49
N PHE A 642 1.41 17.92 18.61
CA PHE A 642 0.81 17.42 19.84
C PHE A 642 1.89 16.83 20.77
N PRO A 643 2.06 17.34 22.01
CA PRO A 643 3.10 16.88 22.92
C PRO A 643 2.88 15.44 23.42
N ASN A 644 1.68 14.89 23.24
CA ASN A 644 1.31 13.54 23.62
C ASN A 644 1.34 12.53 22.44
N ILE A 645 1.68 12.94 21.21
CA ILE A 645 1.87 12.03 20.07
C ILE A 645 3.36 11.80 19.83
N ASN A 646 3.76 10.53 19.71
CA ASN A 646 5.15 10.11 19.60
C ASN A 646 5.36 9.19 18.40
N PHE A 647 5.96 9.73 17.33
CA PHE A 647 6.41 8.95 16.18
C PHE A 647 7.79 8.35 16.44
N LEU A 648 7.91 7.02 16.37
CA LEU A 648 9.16 6.31 16.63
C LEU A 648 9.89 5.87 15.35
N GLY A 649 9.35 6.19 14.17
CA GLY A 649 9.84 5.69 12.88
C GLY A 649 9.63 4.18 12.71
N GLU A 650 10.13 3.62 11.61
CA GLU A 650 10.10 2.16 11.41
C GLU A 650 10.98 1.44 12.44
N ARG A 651 10.52 0.27 12.87
CA ARG A 651 11.26 -0.64 13.75
C ARG A 651 11.33 -2.02 13.12
N PRO A 652 12.43 -2.78 13.26
CA PRO A 652 12.54 -4.11 12.71
C PRO A 652 11.41 -5.01 13.23
N TYR A 653 10.82 -5.82 12.35
CA TYR A 653 9.69 -6.69 12.69
C TYR A 653 9.95 -7.57 13.94
N SER A 654 11.20 -8.03 14.10
CA SER A 654 11.65 -8.80 15.26
C SER A 654 11.59 -8.08 16.61
N GLU A 655 11.36 -6.76 16.62
CA GLU A 655 11.31 -5.92 17.83
C GLU A 655 9.89 -5.46 18.18
N LEU A 656 8.93 -5.52 17.24
CA LEU A 656 7.56 -5.08 17.46
C LEU A 656 6.89 -5.70 18.70
N PRO A 657 7.09 -6.98 19.06
CA PRO A 657 6.56 -7.54 20.30
C PRO A 657 7.00 -6.77 21.56
N LYS A 658 8.22 -6.21 21.60
CA LYS A 658 8.70 -5.43 22.76
C LYS A 658 7.87 -4.18 23.00
N TYR A 659 7.48 -3.50 21.92
CA TYR A 659 6.64 -2.30 21.95
C TYR A 659 5.18 -2.66 22.23
N LEU A 660 4.69 -3.75 21.63
CA LEU A 660 3.33 -4.24 21.83
C LEU A 660 3.04 -4.58 23.31
N GLN A 661 4.00 -5.19 24.01
CA GLN A 661 3.85 -5.48 25.44
C GLN A 661 3.65 -4.22 26.30
N ASP A 662 4.21 -3.08 25.90
CA ASP A 662 4.07 -1.80 26.61
C ASP A 662 2.77 -1.04 26.27
N PHE A 663 2.11 -1.34 25.15
CA PHE A 663 0.83 -0.74 24.79
C PHE A 663 -0.25 -1.16 25.79
N ASP A 664 -1.04 -0.20 26.28
CA ASP A 664 -2.23 -0.46 27.10
C ASP A 664 -3.44 -0.73 26.21
N VAL A 665 -3.58 0.01 25.10
CA VAL A 665 -4.58 -0.21 24.05
C VAL A 665 -3.92 -0.13 22.68
N CYS A 666 -4.31 -1.00 21.75
CA CYS A 666 -3.83 -0.99 20.36
C CYS A 666 -4.89 -0.40 19.41
N LEU A 667 -4.46 0.34 18.40
CA LEU A 667 -5.35 0.98 17.43
C LEU A 667 -5.33 0.30 16.05
N ILE A 668 -6.46 0.32 15.36
CA ILE A 668 -6.59 0.14 13.91
C ILE A 668 -7.42 1.31 13.35
N PRO A 669 -6.82 2.52 13.24
CA PRO A 669 -7.52 3.76 12.91
C PRO A 669 -7.45 4.01 11.39
N PHE A 670 -8.18 3.20 10.62
CA PHE A 670 -8.14 3.27 9.15
C PHE A 670 -9.34 4.04 8.62
N LYS A 671 -9.14 4.83 7.57
CA LYS A 671 -10.23 5.47 6.82
C LYS A 671 -10.99 4.41 6.04
N ILE A 672 -12.32 4.46 6.04
CA ILE A 672 -13.14 3.57 5.21
C ILE A 672 -13.14 4.13 3.78
N ILE A 673 -12.26 3.58 2.96
CA ILE A 673 -12.07 3.88 1.53
C ILE A 673 -12.00 2.54 0.75
N PRO A 674 -12.20 2.52 -0.59
CA PRO A 674 -12.24 1.27 -1.36
C PRO A 674 -11.07 0.31 -1.10
N LEU A 675 -9.84 0.84 -1.02
CA LEU A 675 -8.64 0.10 -0.65
C LEU A 675 -8.77 -0.64 0.71
N ILE A 676 -9.35 0.02 1.72
CA ILE A 676 -9.52 -0.53 3.06
C ILE A 676 -10.72 -1.48 3.14
N GLU A 677 -11.74 -1.31 2.31
CA GLU A 677 -12.82 -2.31 2.18
C GLU A 677 -12.32 -3.65 1.63
N ALA A 678 -11.31 -3.62 0.75
CA ALA A 678 -10.64 -4.82 0.25
C ALA A 678 -9.63 -5.43 1.26
N THR A 679 -9.25 -4.71 2.31
CA THR A 679 -8.17 -5.08 3.23
C THR A 679 -8.64 -5.95 4.40
N HIS A 680 -8.02 -7.12 4.60
CA HIS A 680 -8.13 -7.86 5.87
C HIS A 680 -6.96 -7.51 6.81
N PRO A 681 -7.17 -6.78 7.93
CA PRO A 681 -6.08 -6.23 8.74
C PRO A 681 -5.32 -7.33 9.51
N VAL A 682 -4.04 -7.54 9.20
CA VAL A 682 -3.16 -8.49 9.93
C VAL A 682 -3.02 -8.11 11.42
N LYS A 683 -3.02 -6.81 11.73
CA LYS A 683 -2.75 -6.23 13.06
C LYS A 683 -3.64 -6.80 14.16
N ILE A 684 -4.90 -7.16 13.83
CA ILE A 684 -5.83 -7.71 14.82
C ILE A 684 -5.30 -9.02 15.42
N TYR A 685 -4.70 -9.91 14.61
CA TYR A 685 -4.10 -11.16 15.07
C TYR A 685 -2.83 -10.91 15.89
N GLU A 686 -2.02 -9.93 15.49
CA GLU A 686 -0.78 -9.55 16.16
C GLU A 686 -1.07 -8.99 17.56
N TYR A 687 -2.04 -8.08 17.69
CA TYR A 687 -2.49 -7.53 18.96
C TYR A 687 -3.18 -8.57 19.85
N PHE A 688 -4.03 -9.43 19.27
CA PHE A 688 -4.73 -10.49 20.00
C PHE A 688 -3.79 -11.58 20.51
N ALA A 689 -2.69 -11.88 19.81
CA ALA A 689 -1.66 -12.81 20.29
C ALA A 689 -1.00 -12.33 21.59
N ALA A 690 -0.89 -11.00 21.78
CA ALA A 690 -0.45 -10.37 23.03
C ALA A 690 -1.61 -10.08 24.02
N GLY A 691 -2.85 -10.50 23.71
CA GLY A 691 -4.05 -10.33 24.54
C GLY A 691 -4.59 -8.89 24.63
N LYS A 692 -4.04 -7.95 23.88
CA LYS A 692 -4.28 -6.51 24.09
C LYS A 692 -5.69 -6.07 23.69
N PRO A 693 -6.30 -5.11 24.43
CA PRO A 693 -7.48 -4.39 23.96
C PRO A 693 -7.20 -3.72 22.62
N VAL A 694 -8.15 -3.81 21.69
CA VAL A 694 -8.05 -3.19 20.37
C VAL A 694 -9.26 -2.30 20.11
N VAL A 695 -9.01 -1.06 19.70
CA VAL A 695 -10.03 -0.15 19.18
C VAL A 695 -9.76 0.08 17.70
N ALA A 696 -10.76 -0.16 16.87
CA ALA A 696 -10.65 -0.15 15.41
C ALA A 696 -11.80 0.63 14.79
N THR A 697 -11.58 1.21 13.61
CA THR A 697 -12.69 1.65 12.76
C THR A 697 -13.56 0.43 12.41
N LYS A 698 -14.87 0.61 12.31
CA LYS A 698 -15.84 -0.47 12.03
C LYS A 698 -15.67 -1.00 10.60
N MET A 699 -14.79 -1.97 10.44
CA MET A 699 -14.51 -2.68 9.18
C MET A 699 -15.25 -4.02 9.10
N THR A 700 -15.71 -4.40 7.91
CA THR A 700 -16.45 -5.65 7.67
C THR A 700 -15.69 -6.90 8.13
N GLU A 701 -14.39 -6.97 7.84
CA GLU A 701 -13.53 -8.11 8.21
C GLU A 701 -13.36 -8.29 9.73
N LEU A 702 -13.72 -7.29 10.54
CA LEU A 702 -13.62 -7.35 11.99
C LEU A 702 -14.93 -7.75 12.69
N TYR A 703 -16.07 -7.82 12.00
CA TYR A 703 -17.33 -8.29 12.61
C TYR A 703 -17.24 -9.67 13.28
N PRO A 704 -16.53 -10.68 12.74
CA PRO A 704 -16.34 -11.97 13.43
C PRO A 704 -15.60 -11.89 14.77
N MET A 705 -15.07 -10.72 15.11
CA MET A 705 -14.22 -10.45 16.28
C MET A 705 -14.78 -9.31 17.15
N MET A 706 -16.01 -8.83 16.86
CA MET A 706 -16.62 -7.64 17.47
C MET A 706 -16.93 -7.76 18.97
N ASP A 707 -16.86 -8.97 19.53
CA ASP A 707 -17.03 -9.26 20.95
C ASP A 707 -15.68 -9.42 21.69
N MET A 708 -14.57 -9.22 20.98
CA MET A 708 -13.20 -9.22 21.50
C MET A 708 -12.46 -7.90 21.21
N CYS A 709 -13.02 -6.99 20.39
CA CYS A 709 -12.47 -5.67 20.10
C CYS A 709 -13.58 -4.61 19.99
N TYR A 710 -13.20 -3.33 20.13
CA TYR A 710 -14.12 -2.21 20.10
C TYR A 710 -14.17 -1.59 18.70
N LEU A 711 -15.23 -1.88 17.93
CA LEU A 711 -15.41 -1.38 16.56
C LEU A 711 -16.18 -0.05 16.56
N ALA A 712 -15.53 1.04 16.21
CA ALA A 712 -16.06 2.40 16.27
C ALA A 712 -16.56 2.93 14.91
N GLU A 713 -17.68 3.65 14.94
CA GLU A 713 -18.34 4.15 13.72
C GLU A 713 -17.86 5.54 13.28
N HIS A 714 -17.57 6.40 14.25
CA HIS A 714 -17.12 7.78 14.04
C HIS A 714 -16.24 8.22 15.22
N LYS A 715 -15.55 9.36 15.10
CA LYS A 715 -14.49 9.79 16.03
C LYS A 715 -14.95 9.95 17.49
N GLU A 716 -16.17 10.41 17.75
CA GLU A 716 -16.76 10.51 19.10
C GLU A 716 -16.98 9.12 19.73
N ASP A 717 -17.50 8.18 18.94
CA ASP A 717 -17.70 6.79 19.38
C ASP A 717 -16.36 6.05 19.53
N PHE A 718 -15.36 6.38 18.70
CA PHE A 718 -13.98 5.90 18.84
C PHE A 718 -13.36 6.39 20.15
N LEU A 719 -13.52 7.67 20.50
CA LEU A 719 -13.07 8.25 21.76
C LEU A 719 -13.71 7.55 22.97
N ARG A 720 -15.03 7.33 22.92
CA ARG A 720 -15.77 6.58 23.96
C ARG A 720 -15.29 5.13 24.08
N LYS A 721 -15.05 4.46 22.96
CA LYS A 721 -14.51 3.09 22.91
C LYS A 721 -13.06 3.00 23.36
N LEU A 722 -12.27 4.07 23.16
CA LEU A 722 -10.92 4.19 23.69
C LEU A 722 -10.90 4.25 25.22
N ASP A 723 -11.81 5.00 25.84
CA ASP A 723 -11.96 5.00 27.30
C ASP A 723 -12.34 3.61 27.82
N LEU A 724 -13.33 2.96 27.21
CA LEU A 724 -13.75 1.60 27.59
C LEU A 724 -12.60 0.57 27.46
N ALA A 725 -11.75 0.69 26.44
CA ALA A 725 -10.61 -0.19 26.23
C ALA A 725 -9.46 0.07 27.21
N VAL A 726 -9.26 1.32 27.66
CA VAL A 726 -8.28 1.69 28.70
C VAL A 726 -8.71 1.17 30.08
N ASP A 727 -10.01 1.21 30.37
CA ASP A 727 -10.57 0.71 31.64
C ASP A 727 -10.81 -0.82 31.66
N GLU A 728 -10.57 -1.52 30.54
CA GLU A 728 -10.79 -2.97 30.42
C GLU A 728 -9.85 -3.77 31.35
N LYS A 729 -10.43 -4.60 32.21
CA LYS A 729 -9.72 -5.46 33.17
C LYS A 729 -10.15 -6.93 33.09
N ASP A 730 -10.88 -7.30 32.03
CA ASP A 730 -11.45 -8.64 31.89
C ASP A 730 -10.42 -9.63 31.34
N GLU A 731 -9.85 -10.43 32.25
CA GLU A 731 -8.95 -11.53 31.89
C GLU A 731 -9.62 -12.57 30.97
N THR A 732 -10.94 -12.73 31.00
CA THR A 732 -11.63 -13.70 30.14
C THR A 732 -11.56 -13.26 28.68
N ILE A 733 -11.83 -11.99 28.38
CA ILE A 733 -11.68 -11.42 27.03
C ILE A 733 -10.22 -11.50 26.58
N THR A 734 -9.27 -11.18 27.47
CA THR A 734 -7.83 -11.33 27.21
C THR A 734 -7.45 -12.75 26.80
N LYS A 735 -7.93 -13.77 27.53
CA LYS A 735 -7.71 -15.19 27.22
C LYS A 735 -8.39 -15.61 25.91
N ARG A 736 -9.58 -15.07 25.60
CA ARG A 736 -10.28 -15.30 24.32
C ARG A 736 -9.51 -14.76 23.13
N ARG A 737 -8.96 -13.54 23.21
CA ARG A 737 -8.08 -12.96 22.17
C ARG A 737 -6.88 -13.85 21.87
N ILE A 738 -6.15 -14.24 22.92
CA ILE A 738 -4.96 -15.10 22.81
C ILE A 738 -5.32 -16.44 22.16
N LYS A 739 -6.42 -17.07 22.59
CA LYS A 739 -6.92 -18.31 22.00
C LYS A 739 -7.25 -18.12 20.51
N PHE A 740 -8.04 -17.11 20.17
CA PHE A 740 -8.42 -16.84 18.78
C PHE A 740 -7.20 -16.63 17.87
N ALA A 741 -6.19 -15.89 18.33
CA ALA A 741 -4.95 -15.69 17.58
C ALA A 741 -4.16 -17.00 17.41
N SER A 742 -4.14 -17.87 18.42
CA SER A 742 -3.49 -19.19 18.34
C SER A 742 -4.14 -20.14 17.33
N GLU A 743 -5.46 -19.97 17.09
CA GLU A 743 -6.26 -20.74 16.13
C GLU A 743 -6.26 -20.10 14.71
N ASN A 744 -5.65 -18.91 14.55
CA ASN A 744 -5.61 -18.15 13.30
C ASN A 744 -4.18 -17.80 12.88
N THR A 745 -3.37 -18.83 12.67
CA THR A 745 -1.97 -18.70 12.24
C THR A 745 -1.77 -19.02 10.76
N TRP A 746 -0.64 -18.60 10.19
CA TRP A 746 -0.26 -18.97 8.83
C TRP A 746 -0.18 -20.48 8.59
N ASN A 747 0.08 -21.29 9.62
CA ASN A 747 0.00 -22.74 9.52
C ASN A 747 -1.43 -23.21 9.27
N HIS A 748 -2.42 -22.64 9.96
CA HIS A 748 -3.83 -22.96 9.73
C HIS A 748 -4.27 -22.56 8.30
N ARG A 749 -3.81 -21.41 7.79
CA ARG A 749 -4.08 -21.00 6.40
C ARG A 749 -3.43 -21.94 5.38
N PHE A 750 -2.20 -22.38 5.65
CA PHE A 750 -1.55 -23.43 4.86
C PHE A 750 -2.37 -24.72 4.87
N GLU A 751 -2.78 -25.25 6.03
CA GLU A 751 -3.57 -26.48 6.10
C GLU A 751 -4.92 -26.36 5.36
N THR A 752 -5.64 -25.24 5.50
CA THR A 752 -6.88 -24.99 4.75
C THR A 752 -6.63 -25.03 3.25
N LEU A 753 -5.61 -24.32 2.76
CA LEU A 753 -5.24 -24.28 1.35
C LEU A 753 -4.76 -25.66 0.86
N TYR A 754 -3.90 -26.34 1.61
CA TYR A 754 -3.32 -27.62 1.24
C TYR A 754 -4.38 -28.72 1.10
N ASN A 755 -5.36 -28.74 2.00
CA ASN A 755 -6.47 -29.67 1.93
C ASN A 755 -7.43 -29.36 0.76
N GLU A 756 -7.68 -28.09 0.45
CA GLU A 756 -8.49 -27.73 -0.72
C GLU A 756 -7.75 -28.07 -2.04
N LEU A 757 -6.44 -27.85 -2.12
CA LEU A 757 -5.62 -28.21 -3.29
C LEU A 757 -5.57 -29.74 -3.51
N LYS A 758 -5.50 -30.54 -2.43
CA LYS A 758 -5.68 -32.00 -2.51
C LYS A 758 -7.07 -32.40 -2.98
N LYS A 759 -8.11 -31.81 -2.41
CA LYS A 759 -9.53 -32.11 -2.71
C LYS A 759 -9.91 -31.82 -4.17
N ASN A 760 -9.24 -30.85 -4.81
CA ASN A 760 -9.42 -30.52 -6.22
C ASN A 760 -8.39 -31.21 -7.14
N ASN A 761 -7.62 -32.18 -6.63
CA ASN A 761 -6.58 -32.92 -7.36
C ASN A 761 -5.53 -32.00 -8.04
N LEU A 762 -5.28 -30.82 -7.48
CA LEU A 762 -4.32 -29.85 -8.01
C LEU A 762 -2.87 -30.21 -7.65
N PHE A 763 -2.67 -31.11 -6.69
CA PHE A 763 -1.36 -31.65 -6.27
C PHE A 763 -1.03 -33.04 -6.79
N ASP A 764 -1.89 -33.66 -7.61
CA ASP A 764 -1.64 -35.00 -8.10
C ASP A 764 -0.37 -35.02 -8.96
N ILE A 765 0.59 -35.84 -8.52
CA ILE A 765 1.69 -36.29 -9.37
C ILE A 765 1.08 -37.40 -10.22
N GLU A 766 0.66 -37.07 -11.44
CA GLU A 766 0.41 -38.10 -12.45
C GLU A 766 1.74 -38.82 -12.68
N HIS A 767 1.88 -40.01 -12.09
CA HIS A 767 2.96 -40.93 -12.42
C HIS A 767 2.72 -41.44 -13.85
N HIS A 768 3.14 -40.65 -14.84
CA HIS A 768 3.39 -41.13 -16.18
C HIS A 768 4.60 -42.07 -16.13
N SER A 769 4.29 -43.37 -15.98
CA SER A 769 5.18 -44.51 -16.11
C SER A 769 5.62 -44.74 -17.56
#